data_AF-A0A1V5ZH60-F1
#
_entry.id   AF-A0A1V5ZH60-F1
#
_cell.length_a   1.000
_cell.length_b   1.000
_cell.length_c   1.000
_cell.angle_alpha   90.00
_cell.angle_beta   90.00
_cell.angle_gamma   90.00
#
_symmetry.space_group_name_H-M   'P 1'
#
loop_
_entity.id
_entity.type
_entity.pdbx_description
1 polymer ?
#
loop_
_entity_poly.entity_id
_entity_poly.type
_entity_poly.pdbx_seq_one_letter_code
_entity_poly.pdbx_strand_id
1 'polypeptide(L)'
;MKREGVHEYHGQMLGILLFSLCCVMASWAQAPISITTIEELQRIGNEPEYPLNGHYVLANDLDASSTRFWNNGKGFEPIGYLDYYDDYAFEFENYPFTGIFDGQGHVITGLHINRPDEDAVGLFSLVRLGGVITNLGIQGGSVTGRRLVGGLLGVGNECTVSNCFFRGKVSSNCGENYYMIISTGGLIGRSQIMTAERSYAVVEVSGCREVGGLIGADHGSLISQCYARGIVSGQQEVGGLIGGVSGRISECYVAAAVYCPTGQGVFGIGNKPVLEAIFWDQQISGVTTSGGGSAVVALTTAQMMSPDSFVSAGWDFDEVWNINPGVSYPFFRIWEGVTETVVPDLTGMTVSEATVVLAQADLGAVTSIERYHETVSAGIVFDQIPVAGAVLNTGSPVAVVVSRGPAPAVLAIPNLSGLTQDTAEGLLRAEAFSVGRISLRYDETAPAGLVVDQHPAAGTTAPAYSEVNFVVSNGSAPAGVIPISSIESLQQIGATPEYPNSGHYVLTQNIDASATSQWNKGEGFVPLCMFPPNGEAPFTGIFDGQGYTITGLYINQNLDAPTGLFSTIAPDAVVCSVTLEACTVTGGDSVGGLAGQVYMATIDNCAMSGVVTASGAKCGGLLGDCMGTSITRCKANAEVRGGELTGGLVARNSDYGDIQEGRFEGQVTGTGNTVGGLTGFAYNILHCTVHATVTGRGSYVGGLAGGAAAVVQDCFVEVTVEGDAGYVGGLLGVGDYGATVENCRVKGAVTAAGDYVGGLTGYCNCVVTDSIAEIVVSGNSRVGGLIGHYMRNDTLRDCHATGAVSGGSEVGGLIGYNDSGAVEQCYAAVDIIANGEAVGGLIGRVYRWVTWKSYATGSVYAPGASAVGGLIGHMQGMDSRTSDCYASGAVTGNTRVGGLVGLNEGMVLTSYAAGKVAGTVETGGLIGFNSGSVTSAFWDTTMSGMAQSAGGMGVPTQEMMQQSTFTAGGAWNFDEIWGINEGQSYPYLRAIPSPFSPRLTIVAVSPLRQVKAPGDYVDFKVEVTESAGEPAYQWKRRNANKAFEYIPDANGPIYSINFIQEEHEGDYICDVSDMTKTVSSPVFRLVLSTSMPLSLLSWLAAAIAVALIFPKRLRRQTD
;
A
#
# COMPACT_ATOMS: atom_id res chain seq x y z
N MET A 1 -33.70 32.17 -27.26
CA MET A 1 -34.67 31.06 -27.15
C MET A 1 -34.35 29.99 -28.18
N LYS A 2 -33.65 28.93 -27.76
CA LYS A 2 -33.74 27.52 -28.22
C LYS A 2 -32.58 26.76 -27.57
N ARG A 3 -32.95 25.70 -26.85
CA ARG A 3 -32.08 24.77 -26.10
C ARG A 3 -31.58 23.69 -27.05
N GLU A 4 -30.28 23.52 -27.16
CA GLU A 4 -29.59 22.26 -27.46
C GLU A 4 -28.24 22.30 -26.73
N GLY A 5 -27.82 21.19 -26.09
CA GLY A 5 -26.47 21.08 -25.52
C GLY A 5 -26.28 20.39 -24.16
N VAL A 6 -27.25 19.61 -23.63
CA VAL A 6 -27.04 18.88 -22.36
C VAL A 6 -27.58 17.43 -22.39
N HIS A 7 -27.61 16.76 -23.54
CA HIS A 7 -28.09 15.36 -23.63
C HIS A 7 -27.04 14.32 -24.08
N GLU A 8 -25.79 14.69 -24.38
CA GLU A 8 -24.82 13.71 -24.88
C GLU A 8 -24.13 12.84 -23.82
N TYR A 9 -23.91 13.32 -22.59
CA TYR A 9 -23.15 12.54 -21.60
C TYR A 9 -23.98 11.52 -20.80
N HIS A 10 -25.24 11.81 -20.46
CA HIS A 10 -26.12 10.84 -19.79
C HIS A 10 -26.65 9.77 -20.76
N GLY A 11 -26.71 10.06 -22.07
CA GLY A 11 -27.08 9.09 -23.11
C GLY A 11 -25.98 8.06 -23.36
N GLN A 12 -24.70 8.44 -23.19
CA GLN A 12 -23.58 7.52 -23.38
C GLN A 12 -23.38 6.57 -22.20
N MET A 13 -23.54 7.00 -20.94
CA MET A 13 -23.38 6.10 -19.78
C MET A 13 -24.56 5.13 -19.63
N LEU A 14 -25.80 5.60 -19.81
CA LEU A 14 -26.97 4.73 -19.85
C LEU A 14 -26.96 3.85 -21.11
N GLY A 15 -26.44 4.38 -22.22
CA GLY A 15 -26.21 3.67 -23.47
C GLY A 15 -25.19 2.54 -23.33
N ILE A 16 -24.06 2.75 -22.65
CA ILE A 16 -23.03 1.72 -22.41
C ILE A 16 -23.52 0.65 -21.43
N LEU A 17 -24.27 1.03 -20.38
CA LEU A 17 -24.89 0.06 -19.46
C LEU A 17 -26.01 -0.75 -20.14
N LEU A 18 -26.88 -0.11 -20.94
CA LEU A 18 -27.91 -0.81 -21.71
C LEU A 18 -27.34 -1.60 -22.90
N PHE A 19 -26.24 -1.17 -23.52
CA PHE A 19 -25.57 -1.90 -24.59
C PHE A 19 -24.79 -3.09 -24.01
N SER A 20 -24.17 -2.96 -22.83
CA SER A 20 -23.54 -4.08 -22.13
C SER A 20 -24.59 -5.08 -21.62
N LEU A 21 -25.72 -4.62 -21.05
CA LEU A 21 -26.82 -5.51 -20.68
C LEU A 21 -27.50 -6.16 -21.89
N CYS A 22 -27.64 -5.44 -23.02
CA CYS A 22 -28.22 -6.00 -24.25
C CYS A 22 -27.25 -6.94 -24.98
N CYS A 23 -25.94 -6.70 -24.96
CA CYS A 23 -24.94 -7.60 -25.52
C CYS A 23 -24.79 -8.88 -24.68
N VAL A 24 -24.85 -8.75 -23.35
CA VAL A 24 -24.93 -9.89 -22.43
C VAL A 24 -26.26 -10.63 -22.59
N MET A 25 -27.42 -9.96 -22.72
CA MET A 25 -28.68 -10.69 -22.94
C MET A 25 -28.84 -11.24 -24.38
N ALA A 26 -28.13 -10.70 -25.37
CA ALA A 26 -28.16 -11.18 -26.75
C ALA A 26 -27.23 -12.38 -27.00
N SER A 27 -26.09 -12.49 -26.28
CA SER A 27 -25.20 -13.65 -26.41
C SER A 27 -25.76 -14.92 -25.75
N TRP A 28 -26.64 -14.78 -24.74
CA TRP A 28 -27.35 -15.90 -24.12
C TRP A 28 -28.55 -16.41 -24.94
N ALA A 29 -28.83 -15.78 -26.09
CA ALA A 29 -29.89 -16.21 -27.00
C ALA A 29 -29.43 -17.21 -28.08
N GLN A 30 -28.12 -17.51 -28.16
CA GLN A 30 -27.53 -18.44 -29.13
C GLN A 30 -27.01 -19.69 -28.41
N ALA A 31 -27.36 -20.88 -28.92
CA ALA A 31 -26.86 -22.14 -28.37
C ALA A 31 -25.31 -22.21 -28.47
N PRO A 32 -24.60 -22.71 -27.43
CA PRO A 32 -23.15 -22.79 -27.46
C PRO A 32 -22.65 -23.66 -28.63
N ILE A 33 -21.58 -23.23 -29.27
CA ILE A 33 -20.89 -23.96 -30.33
C ILE A 33 -19.98 -24.99 -29.65
N SER A 34 -20.28 -26.28 -29.88
CA SER A 34 -19.48 -27.37 -29.34
C SER A 34 -18.21 -27.59 -30.17
N ILE A 35 -17.06 -27.62 -29.51
CA ILE A 35 -15.76 -27.92 -30.10
C ILE A 35 -15.38 -29.35 -29.71
N THR A 36 -15.16 -30.20 -30.72
CA THR A 36 -14.83 -31.63 -30.55
C THR A 36 -13.44 -31.99 -31.08
N THR A 37 -12.87 -31.12 -31.91
CA THR A 37 -11.57 -31.33 -32.58
C THR A 37 -10.67 -30.10 -32.46
N ILE A 38 -9.35 -30.29 -32.59
CA ILE A 38 -8.38 -29.19 -32.56
C ILE A 38 -8.49 -28.30 -33.82
N GLU A 39 -8.95 -28.85 -34.94
CA GLU A 39 -9.23 -28.12 -36.18
C GLU A 39 -10.42 -27.17 -36.00
N GLU A 40 -11.49 -27.59 -35.31
CA GLU A 40 -12.61 -26.70 -34.98
C GLU A 40 -12.20 -25.56 -34.05
N LEU A 41 -11.30 -25.83 -33.09
CA LEU A 41 -10.75 -24.80 -32.22
C LEU A 41 -10.02 -23.71 -33.00
N GLN A 42 -9.25 -24.09 -34.03
CA GLN A 42 -8.49 -23.18 -34.88
C GLN A 42 -9.36 -22.26 -35.74
N ARG A 43 -10.62 -22.63 -36.00
CA ARG A 43 -11.56 -21.86 -36.85
C ARG A 43 -12.09 -20.61 -36.15
N ILE A 44 -11.99 -20.52 -34.81
CA ILE A 44 -12.43 -19.37 -34.03
C ILE A 44 -11.71 -18.10 -34.49
N GLY A 45 -12.50 -17.14 -34.99
CA GLY A 45 -12.06 -15.87 -35.57
C GLY A 45 -11.58 -15.92 -37.01
N ASN A 46 -11.44 -17.12 -37.59
CA ASN A 46 -11.02 -17.32 -38.98
C ASN A 46 -12.20 -17.61 -39.92
N GLU A 47 -13.34 -18.02 -39.38
CA GLU A 47 -14.54 -18.35 -40.17
C GLU A 47 -15.82 -17.68 -39.62
N PRO A 48 -16.77 -17.27 -40.48
CA PRO A 48 -18.01 -16.64 -40.05
C PRO A 48 -18.86 -17.48 -39.07
N GLU A 49 -18.80 -18.80 -39.18
CA GLU A 49 -19.50 -19.75 -38.30
C GLU A 49 -18.88 -19.85 -36.90
N TYR A 50 -17.64 -19.39 -36.74
CA TYR A 50 -16.89 -19.40 -35.48
C TYR A 50 -16.41 -17.98 -35.14
N PRO A 51 -17.32 -17.03 -34.84
CA PRO A 51 -16.94 -15.65 -34.59
C PRO A 51 -16.22 -15.44 -33.24
N LEU A 52 -15.39 -14.40 -33.15
CA LEU A 52 -14.62 -14.05 -31.93
C LEU A 52 -15.48 -13.63 -30.72
N ASN A 53 -16.77 -13.36 -30.93
CA ASN A 53 -17.74 -13.03 -29.89
C ASN A 53 -18.72 -14.19 -29.57
N GLY A 54 -18.43 -15.40 -30.06
CA GLY A 54 -19.27 -16.58 -29.86
C GLY A 54 -19.17 -17.19 -28.46
N HIS A 55 -20.10 -18.10 -28.13
CA HIS A 55 -20.08 -18.93 -26.93
C HIS A 55 -19.66 -20.36 -27.30
N TYR A 56 -18.54 -20.82 -26.78
CA TYR A 56 -17.92 -22.10 -27.11
C TYR A 56 -17.82 -23.01 -25.89
N VAL A 57 -18.03 -24.30 -26.10
CA VAL A 57 -17.82 -25.33 -25.09
C VAL A 57 -16.99 -26.48 -25.63
N LEU A 58 -16.01 -26.98 -24.88
CA LEU A 58 -15.36 -28.26 -25.21
C LEU A 58 -16.31 -29.42 -24.89
N ALA A 59 -16.43 -30.39 -25.79
CA ALA A 59 -17.21 -31.61 -25.56
C ALA A 59 -16.36 -32.83 -25.18
N ASN A 60 -15.04 -32.75 -25.36
CA ASN A 60 -14.08 -33.79 -25.01
C ASN A 60 -12.68 -33.17 -24.87
N ASP A 61 -11.76 -33.93 -24.27
CA ASP A 61 -10.34 -33.61 -24.30
C ASP A 61 -9.83 -33.56 -25.75
N LEU A 62 -8.93 -32.62 -26.04
CA LEU A 62 -8.36 -32.45 -27.38
C LEU A 62 -6.87 -32.85 -27.38
N ASP A 63 -6.46 -33.59 -28.40
CA ASP A 63 -5.03 -33.83 -28.70
C ASP A 63 -4.56 -32.81 -29.74
N ALA A 64 -3.74 -31.86 -29.30
CA ALA A 64 -3.15 -30.82 -30.12
C ALA A 64 -1.71 -31.15 -30.56
N SER A 65 -1.23 -32.39 -30.36
CA SER A 65 0.14 -32.78 -30.72
C SER A 65 0.48 -32.60 -32.20
N SER A 66 -0.53 -32.67 -33.08
CA SER A 66 -0.42 -32.45 -34.53
C SER A 66 -0.08 -30.99 -34.89
N THR A 67 -0.41 -30.03 -34.02
CA THR A 67 -0.22 -28.59 -34.26
C THR A 67 1.24 -28.24 -34.53
N ARG A 68 2.21 -29.03 -34.06
CA ARG A 68 3.65 -28.83 -34.32
C ARG A 68 4.03 -28.78 -35.80
N PHE A 69 3.19 -29.31 -36.69
CA PHE A 69 3.39 -29.31 -38.13
C PHE A 69 2.52 -28.30 -38.89
N TRP A 70 1.64 -27.58 -38.18
CA TRP A 70 0.73 -26.61 -38.77
C TRP A 70 1.43 -25.30 -39.10
N ASN A 71 0.82 -24.51 -39.99
CA ASN A 71 1.26 -23.16 -40.35
C ASN A 71 2.75 -23.07 -40.72
N ASN A 72 3.23 -24.03 -41.52
CA ASN A 72 4.64 -24.17 -41.93
C ASN A 72 5.62 -24.35 -40.75
N GLY A 73 5.18 -25.06 -39.71
CA GLY A 73 6.00 -25.31 -38.51
C GLY A 73 5.92 -24.21 -37.45
N LYS A 74 5.08 -23.18 -37.66
CA LYS A 74 4.79 -22.15 -36.66
C LYS A 74 3.86 -22.62 -35.54
N GLY A 75 3.24 -23.79 -35.67
CA GLY A 75 2.31 -24.29 -34.65
C GLY A 75 0.87 -23.83 -34.87
N PHE A 76 0.06 -23.95 -33.82
CA PHE A 76 -1.30 -23.38 -33.77
C PHE A 76 -1.27 -21.85 -33.97
N GLU A 77 -2.28 -21.30 -34.65
CA GLU A 77 -2.48 -19.86 -34.82
C GLU A 77 -3.28 -19.32 -33.62
N PRO A 78 -2.72 -18.41 -32.80
CA PRO A 78 -3.43 -17.85 -31.64
C PRO A 78 -4.83 -17.32 -31.97
N ILE A 79 -5.79 -17.53 -31.06
CA ILE A 79 -7.17 -17.02 -31.23
C ILE A 79 -7.22 -15.54 -30.89
N GLY A 80 -7.78 -14.74 -31.82
CA GLY A 80 -7.74 -13.28 -31.75
C GLY A 80 -6.44 -12.71 -32.31
N TYR A 81 -6.38 -11.39 -32.46
CA TYR A 81 -5.25 -10.73 -33.11
C TYR A 81 -4.91 -9.38 -32.45
N LEU A 82 -3.60 -9.16 -32.26
CA LEU A 82 -2.99 -7.90 -31.82
C LEU A 82 -1.94 -7.46 -32.84
N ASP A 83 -2.15 -6.33 -33.52
CA ASP A 83 -1.26 -5.83 -34.59
C ASP A 83 -0.07 -5.02 -34.07
N TYR A 84 -0.37 -4.05 -33.20
CA TYR A 84 0.61 -3.13 -32.62
C TYR A 84 0.21 -2.74 -31.19
N TYR A 85 1.20 -2.60 -30.31
CA TYR A 85 1.00 -2.29 -28.90
C TYR A 85 1.73 -0.98 -28.57
N ASP A 86 0.99 0.04 -28.15
CA ASP A 86 1.49 1.32 -27.63
C ASP A 86 0.81 1.56 -26.27
N ASP A 87 1.60 1.87 -25.23
CA ASP A 87 1.11 2.14 -23.87
C ASP A 87 0.22 3.39 -23.79
N TYR A 88 0.18 4.25 -24.83
CA TYR A 88 -0.54 5.53 -24.80
C TYR A 88 -1.62 5.75 -25.87
N ALA A 89 -1.84 4.82 -26.81
CA ALA A 89 -2.87 4.98 -27.85
C ALA A 89 -3.39 3.64 -28.37
N PHE A 90 -4.63 3.28 -28.01
CA PHE A 90 -5.35 2.14 -28.59
C PHE A 90 -6.20 2.59 -29.78
N GLU A 91 -5.60 2.83 -30.94
CA GLU A 91 -6.36 3.04 -32.18
C GLU A 91 -5.86 2.16 -33.35
N PHE A 92 -6.84 1.42 -33.91
CA PHE A 92 -6.93 0.63 -35.15
C PHE A 92 -6.31 -0.80 -35.26
N GLU A 93 -7.14 -1.70 -35.84
CA GLU A 93 -6.93 -3.10 -36.30
C GLU A 93 -6.70 -4.27 -35.31
N ASN A 94 -7.12 -4.15 -34.05
CA ASN A 94 -7.17 -5.32 -33.15
C ASN A 94 -8.48 -6.11 -33.27
N TYR A 95 -8.40 -7.45 -33.29
CA TYR A 95 -9.56 -8.36 -33.29
C TYR A 95 -9.54 -9.24 -32.04
N PRO A 96 -9.97 -8.71 -30.88
CA PRO A 96 -9.97 -9.47 -29.63
C PRO A 96 -11.03 -10.56 -29.62
N PHE A 97 -10.75 -11.66 -28.91
CA PHE A 97 -11.80 -12.55 -28.44
C PHE A 97 -12.63 -11.81 -27.37
N THR A 98 -13.94 -11.73 -27.58
CA THR A 98 -14.90 -11.07 -26.68
C THR A 98 -16.03 -12.01 -26.24
N GLY A 99 -15.96 -13.28 -26.68
CA GLY A 99 -16.93 -14.32 -26.39
C GLY A 99 -16.71 -15.04 -25.05
N ILE A 100 -17.35 -16.20 -24.91
CA ILE A 100 -17.19 -17.11 -23.76
C ILE A 100 -16.59 -18.42 -24.26
N PHE A 101 -15.53 -18.89 -23.64
CA PHE A 101 -14.93 -20.20 -23.90
C PHE A 101 -14.91 -21.02 -22.60
N ASP A 102 -15.76 -22.04 -22.51
CA ASP A 102 -15.86 -22.94 -21.36
C ASP A 102 -15.30 -24.32 -21.72
N GLY A 103 -14.19 -24.70 -21.09
CA GLY A 103 -13.57 -26.00 -21.27
C GLY A 103 -14.36 -27.16 -20.65
N GLN A 104 -15.37 -26.87 -19.81
CA GLN A 104 -16.17 -27.88 -19.08
C GLN A 104 -15.33 -28.93 -18.31
N GLY A 105 -14.10 -28.57 -17.90
CA GLY A 105 -13.17 -29.47 -17.22
C GLY A 105 -12.34 -30.36 -18.17
N HIS A 106 -12.45 -30.17 -19.48
CA HIS A 106 -11.63 -30.88 -20.46
C HIS A 106 -10.23 -30.29 -20.60
N VAL A 107 -9.30 -31.13 -21.07
CA VAL A 107 -7.90 -30.75 -21.30
C VAL A 107 -7.51 -30.76 -22.77
N ILE A 108 -6.61 -29.85 -23.14
CA ILE A 108 -5.91 -29.83 -24.42
C ILE A 108 -4.49 -30.34 -24.18
N THR A 109 -4.11 -31.44 -24.82
CA THR A 109 -2.79 -32.06 -24.64
C THR A 109 -1.85 -31.74 -25.80
N GLY A 110 -0.56 -31.53 -25.53
CA GLY A 110 0.48 -31.46 -26.58
C GLY A 110 0.44 -30.23 -27.49
N LEU A 111 -0.21 -29.13 -27.09
CA LEU A 111 -0.30 -27.88 -27.87
C LEU A 111 1.09 -27.34 -28.23
N HIS A 112 1.32 -26.99 -29.49
CA HIS A 112 2.58 -26.40 -29.96
C HIS A 112 2.34 -25.08 -30.69
N ILE A 113 2.99 -24.01 -30.23
CA ILE A 113 3.01 -22.68 -30.85
C ILE A 113 4.46 -22.21 -30.87
N ASN A 114 5.02 -21.97 -32.06
CA ASN A 114 6.42 -21.57 -32.25
C ASN A 114 6.52 -20.37 -33.19
N ARG A 115 6.32 -19.18 -32.61
CA ARG A 115 6.23 -17.90 -33.31
C ARG A 115 7.21 -16.88 -32.71
N PRO A 116 8.53 -17.15 -32.75
CA PRO A 116 9.55 -16.37 -32.02
C PRO A 116 9.67 -14.90 -32.45
N ASP A 117 9.06 -14.53 -33.57
CA ASP A 117 9.06 -13.17 -34.13
C ASP A 117 7.70 -12.45 -33.97
N GLU A 118 6.70 -13.09 -33.36
CA GLU A 118 5.34 -12.55 -33.19
C GLU A 118 5.04 -12.22 -31.72
N ASP A 119 4.20 -11.22 -31.50
CA ASP A 119 3.84 -10.73 -30.16
C ASP A 119 2.50 -11.32 -29.70
N ALA A 120 2.21 -11.21 -28.39
CA ALA A 120 0.94 -11.64 -27.81
C ALA A 120 0.62 -13.10 -28.17
N VAL A 121 1.56 -14.00 -27.85
CA VAL A 121 1.50 -15.40 -28.22
C VAL A 121 1.00 -16.24 -27.04
N GLY A 122 -0.10 -16.95 -27.27
CA GLY A 122 -0.71 -17.96 -26.39
C GLY A 122 -1.78 -18.72 -27.17
N LEU A 123 -2.53 -19.63 -26.53
CA LEU A 123 -3.70 -20.23 -27.18
C LEU A 123 -4.67 -19.13 -27.65
N PHE A 124 -4.86 -18.12 -26.81
CA PHE A 124 -5.49 -16.85 -27.16
C PHE A 124 -4.42 -15.75 -27.25
N SER A 125 -4.45 -14.97 -28.33
CA SER A 125 -3.58 -13.80 -28.46
C SER A 125 -4.07 -12.65 -27.59
N LEU A 126 -5.33 -12.26 -27.76
CA LEU A 126 -5.93 -11.09 -27.12
C LEU A 126 -7.38 -11.37 -26.71
N VAL A 127 -7.70 -11.16 -25.43
CA VAL A 127 -9.06 -11.25 -24.88
C VAL A 127 -9.44 -9.91 -24.24
N ARG A 128 -10.61 -9.35 -24.62
CA ARG A 128 -11.06 -8.04 -24.13
C ARG A 128 -12.57 -7.89 -23.95
N LEU A 129 -12.98 -6.74 -23.41
CA LEU A 129 -14.36 -6.23 -23.41
C LEU A 129 -15.36 -7.23 -22.81
N GLY A 130 -14.99 -7.82 -21.67
CA GLY A 130 -15.81 -8.79 -20.96
C GLY A 130 -15.70 -10.24 -21.45
N GLY A 131 -14.74 -10.57 -22.33
CA GLY A 131 -14.47 -11.94 -22.74
C GLY A 131 -14.13 -12.87 -21.56
N VAL A 132 -14.53 -14.14 -21.64
CA VAL A 132 -14.40 -15.12 -20.56
C VAL A 132 -13.75 -16.41 -21.05
N ILE A 133 -12.72 -16.89 -20.33
CA ILE A 133 -12.15 -18.23 -20.49
C ILE A 133 -12.29 -18.96 -19.16
N THR A 134 -12.93 -20.13 -19.15
CA THR A 134 -13.16 -20.87 -17.92
C THR A 134 -13.02 -22.39 -18.07
N ASN A 135 -12.70 -23.09 -16.97
CA ASN A 135 -12.68 -24.55 -16.84
C ASN A 135 -11.83 -25.29 -17.90
N LEU A 136 -10.67 -24.74 -18.27
CA LEU A 136 -9.82 -25.27 -19.34
C LEU A 136 -8.41 -25.62 -18.85
N GLY A 137 -7.97 -26.85 -19.10
CA GLY A 137 -6.59 -27.26 -18.85
C GLY A 137 -5.76 -27.41 -20.13
N ILE A 138 -4.50 -27.01 -20.13
CA ILE A 138 -3.53 -27.33 -21.19
C ILE A 138 -2.39 -28.14 -20.58
N GLN A 139 -2.11 -29.33 -21.12
CA GLN A 139 -1.13 -30.26 -20.58
C GLN A 139 -0.07 -30.68 -21.62
N GLY A 140 1.20 -30.47 -21.27
CA GLY A 140 2.33 -30.76 -22.15
C GLY A 140 2.46 -29.78 -23.32
N GLY A 141 2.08 -28.51 -23.12
CA GLY A 141 2.16 -27.47 -24.14
C GLY A 141 3.57 -26.89 -24.31
N SER A 142 3.87 -26.35 -25.50
CA SER A 142 5.10 -25.61 -25.80
C SER A 142 4.74 -24.34 -26.55
N VAL A 143 4.99 -23.18 -25.95
CA VAL A 143 4.67 -21.86 -26.52
C VAL A 143 5.95 -21.00 -26.59
N THR A 144 6.28 -20.55 -27.80
CA THR A 144 7.40 -19.65 -28.06
C THR A 144 6.91 -18.41 -28.81
N GLY A 145 7.23 -17.22 -28.29
CA GLY A 145 6.86 -15.93 -28.88
C GLY A 145 8.00 -14.89 -28.83
N ARG A 146 7.74 -13.67 -29.29
CA ARG A 146 8.69 -12.53 -29.21
C ARG A 146 8.54 -11.76 -27.90
N ARG A 147 7.35 -11.23 -27.62
CA ARG A 147 6.98 -10.51 -26.36
C ARG A 147 5.51 -10.73 -26.01
N LEU A 148 5.14 -10.49 -24.76
CA LEU A 148 3.77 -10.68 -24.23
C LEU A 148 3.33 -12.14 -24.37
N VAL A 149 4.15 -13.07 -23.91
CA VAL A 149 3.97 -14.51 -24.18
C VAL A 149 3.37 -15.20 -22.96
N GLY A 150 2.28 -15.95 -23.16
CA GLY A 150 1.63 -16.77 -22.12
C GLY A 150 1.20 -18.13 -22.64
N GLY A 151 1.20 -19.15 -21.79
CA GLY A 151 0.79 -20.51 -22.19
C GLY A 151 -0.68 -20.59 -22.65
N LEU A 152 -1.57 -19.89 -21.96
CA LEU A 152 -2.99 -19.80 -22.28
C LEU A 152 -3.32 -18.49 -23.02
N LEU A 153 -2.83 -17.36 -22.52
CA LEU A 153 -3.22 -16.02 -22.97
C LEU A 153 -2.00 -15.13 -23.17
N GLY A 154 -1.87 -14.52 -24.35
CA GLY A 154 -0.88 -13.47 -24.60
C GLY A 154 -1.19 -12.21 -23.80
N VAL A 155 -2.33 -11.57 -24.09
CA VAL A 155 -2.77 -10.32 -23.45
C VAL A 155 -4.24 -10.41 -23.02
N GLY A 156 -4.51 -10.12 -21.74
CA GLY A 156 -5.86 -9.94 -21.19
C GLY A 156 -6.11 -8.50 -20.77
N ASN A 157 -7.19 -7.88 -21.25
CA ASN A 157 -7.57 -6.52 -20.86
C ASN A 157 -9.09 -6.41 -20.66
N GLU A 158 -9.57 -6.11 -19.45
CA GLU A 158 -11.01 -6.12 -19.11
C GLU A 158 -11.67 -7.49 -19.41
N CYS A 159 -11.08 -8.59 -18.94
CA CYS A 159 -11.57 -9.95 -19.19
C CYS A 159 -11.54 -10.84 -17.94
N THR A 160 -12.07 -12.06 -18.03
CA THR A 160 -12.07 -13.05 -16.93
C THR A 160 -11.40 -14.36 -17.36
N VAL A 161 -10.44 -14.85 -16.56
CA VAL A 161 -9.85 -16.19 -16.65
C VAL A 161 -10.11 -16.92 -15.33
N SER A 162 -10.81 -18.05 -15.36
CA SER A 162 -11.18 -18.78 -14.12
C SER A 162 -11.05 -20.29 -14.26
N ASN A 163 -10.61 -21.00 -13.21
CA ASN A 163 -10.50 -22.47 -13.21
C ASN A 163 -9.64 -23.03 -14.37
N CYS A 164 -8.58 -22.32 -14.74
CA CYS A 164 -7.74 -22.68 -15.89
C CYS A 164 -6.32 -23.06 -15.49
N PHE A 165 -5.66 -23.93 -16.27
CA PHE A 165 -4.25 -24.23 -16.03
C PHE A 165 -3.42 -24.45 -17.28
N PHE A 166 -2.11 -24.21 -17.15
CA PHE A 166 -1.12 -24.57 -18.16
C PHE A 166 0.03 -25.38 -17.56
N ARG A 167 0.37 -26.51 -18.19
CA ARG A 167 1.55 -27.33 -17.88
C ARG A 167 2.39 -27.50 -19.13
N GLY A 168 3.66 -27.12 -19.08
CA GLY A 168 4.50 -27.19 -20.27
C GLY A 168 5.72 -26.28 -20.23
N LYS A 169 6.07 -25.71 -21.38
CA LYS A 169 7.16 -24.76 -21.55
C LYS A 169 6.68 -23.48 -22.23
N VAL A 170 7.07 -22.33 -21.70
CA VAL A 170 6.82 -21.01 -22.28
C VAL A 170 8.15 -20.28 -22.44
N SER A 171 8.41 -19.73 -23.63
CA SER A 171 9.64 -18.97 -23.87
C SER A 171 9.43 -17.74 -24.75
N SER A 172 10.15 -16.67 -24.45
CA SER A 172 10.25 -15.50 -25.33
C SER A 172 11.66 -15.33 -25.89
N ASN A 173 11.80 -14.78 -27.09
CA ASN A 173 13.10 -14.49 -27.69
C ASN A 173 13.65 -13.12 -27.22
N CYS A 174 14.87 -13.10 -26.70
CA CYS A 174 15.57 -11.87 -26.32
C CYS A 174 16.34 -11.32 -27.53
N GLY A 175 15.71 -10.40 -28.27
CA GLY A 175 16.39 -9.66 -29.34
C GLY A 175 17.46 -8.67 -28.81
N GLU A 176 18.08 -7.91 -29.71
CA GLU A 176 19.20 -6.98 -29.38
C GLU A 176 18.77 -5.66 -28.71
N ASN A 177 17.47 -5.38 -28.55
CA ASN A 177 16.94 -4.10 -28.06
C ASN A 177 16.41 -4.18 -26.62
N TYR A 178 17.26 -3.83 -25.65
CA TYR A 178 17.03 -3.90 -24.20
C TYR A 178 15.96 -2.94 -23.63
N TYR A 179 15.40 -2.04 -24.44
CA TYR A 179 14.53 -0.94 -23.98
C TYR A 179 13.01 -1.21 -24.10
N MET A 180 12.59 -2.36 -24.63
CA MET A 180 11.17 -2.70 -24.77
C MET A 180 10.69 -3.60 -23.63
N ILE A 181 9.43 -3.44 -23.22
CA ILE A 181 8.77 -4.33 -22.24
C ILE A 181 8.56 -5.70 -22.91
N ILE A 182 9.20 -6.74 -22.38
CA ILE A 182 9.10 -8.12 -22.90
C ILE A 182 8.52 -9.03 -21.81
N SER A 183 7.23 -8.92 -21.51
CA SER A 183 6.64 -9.75 -20.45
C SER A 183 6.44 -11.21 -20.90
N THR A 184 6.75 -12.15 -20.01
CA THR A 184 6.59 -13.60 -20.26
C THR A 184 6.01 -14.28 -19.02
N GLY A 185 4.84 -14.89 -19.15
CA GLY A 185 4.17 -15.59 -18.05
C GLY A 185 3.88 -17.05 -18.36
N GLY A 186 3.84 -17.88 -17.32
CA GLY A 186 3.49 -19.29 -17.48
C GLY A 186 2.07 -19.54 -18.00
N LEU A 187 1.11 -18.75 -17.54
CA LEU A 187 -0.29 -18.80 -17.96
C LEU A 187 -0.66 -17.60 -18.84
N ILE A 188 -0.29 -16.39 -18.40
CA ILE A 188 -0.70 -15.12 -19.02
C ILE A 188 0.53 -14.25 -19.29
N GLY A 189 0.69 -13.74 -20.51
CA GLY A 189 1.80 -12.85 -20.86
C GLY A 189 1.70 -11.48 -20.19
N ARG A 190 0.59 -10.76 -20.42
CA ARG A 190 0.29 -9.47 -19.78
C ARG A 190 -1.19 -9.34 -19.42
N SER A 191 -1.48 -8.73 -18.29
CA SER A 191 -2.82 -8.44 -17.79
C SER A 191 -3.03 -6.95 -17.52
N GLN A 192 -4.24 -6.45 -17.81
CA GLN A 192 -4.66 -5.08 -17.53
C GLN A 192 -6.13 -5.06 -17.08
N ILE A 193 -6.40 -4.64 -15.85
CA ILE A 193 -7.77 -4.54 -15.29
C ILE A 193 -8.61 -5.82 -15.56
N MET A 194 -8.01 -7.00 -15.42
CA MET A 194 -8.71 -8.28 -15.63
C MET A 194 -8.99 -9.00 -14.30
N THR A 195 -9.74 -10.10 -14.35
CA THR A 195 -9.92 -11.02 -13.22
C THR A 195 -9.28 -12.38 -13.55
N ALA A 196 -8.37 -12.85 -12.70
CA ALA A 196 -7.80 -14.20 -12.75
C ALA A 196 -8.10 -14.93 -11.43
N GLU A 197 -8.91 -16.01 -11.49
CA GLU A 197 -9.36 -16.74 -10.29
C GLU A 197 -9.11 -18.25 -10.43
N ARG A 198 -8.73 -18.95 -9.35
CA ARG A 198 -8.60 -20.43 -9.31
C ARG A 198 -7.78 -21.01 -10.45
N SER A 199 -6.69 -20.34 -10.82
CA SER A 199 -5.91 -20.66 -12.02
C SER A 199 -4.43 -20.85 -11.73
N TYR A 200 -3.75 -21.73 -12.47
CA TYR A 200 -2.37 -22.10 -12.12
C TYR A 200 -1.47 -22.47 -13.29
N ALA A 201 -0.16 -22.39 -13.06
CA ALA A 201 0.87 -22.80 -14.02
C ALA A 201 1.90 -23.75 -13.38
N VAL A 202 2.22 -24.85 -14.07
CA VAL A 202 3.33 -25.76 -13.70
C VAL A 202 4.25 -25.90 -14.90
N VAL A 203 5.28 -25.06 -14.97
CA VAL A 203 5.90 -24.70 -16.25
C VAL A 203 7.38 -24.38 -16.12
N GLU A 204 8.13 -24.57 -17.20
CA GLU A 204 9.43 -23.95 -17.43
C GLU A 204 9.21 -22.64 -18.22
N VAL A 205 9.43 -21.49 -17.57
CA VAL A 205 9.33 -20.17 -18.19
C VAL A 205 10.72 -19.60 -18.41
N SER A 206 11.01 -19.16 -19.63
CA SER A 206 12.26 -18.45 -19.97
C SER A 206 11.93 -17.15 -20.70
N GLY A 207 12.36 -16.01 -20.16
CA GLY A 207 12.15 -14.71 -20.79
C GLY A 207 13.28 -13.72 -20.56
N CYS A 208 13.06 -12.44 -20.87
CA CYS A 208 14.09 -11.41 -20.79
C CYS A 208 13.87 -10.49 -19.59
N ARG A 209 12.76 -9.75 -19.59
CA ARG A 209 12.35 -8.77 -18.57
C ARG A 209 10.92 -9.11 -18.10
N GLU A 210 10.48 -8.75 -16.90
CA GLU A 210 9.12 -9.06 -16.40
C GLU A 210 8.69 -10.51 -16.64
N VAL A 211 9.45 -11.46 -16.08
CA VAL A 211 9.20 -12.89 -16.25
C VAL A 211 8.52 -13.45 -15.01
N GLY A 212 7.33 -14.03 -15.17
CA GLY A 212 6.55 -14.59 -14.08
C GLY A 212 6.17 -16.06 -14.27
N GLY A 213 6.13 -16.82 -13.18
CA GLY A 213 5.67 -18.21 -13.22
C GLY A 213 4.19 -18.36 -13.59
N LEU A 214 3.34 -17.38 -13.26
CA LEU A 214 1.93 -17.33 -13.64
C LEU A 214 1.66 -16.23 -14.66
N ILE A 215 2.03 -14.98 -14.34
CA ILE A 215 1.76 -13.80 -15.18
C ILE A 215 3.06 -13.05 -15.46
N GLY A 216 3.33 -12.66 -16.70
CA GLY A 216 4.52 -11.84 -17.00
C GLY A 216 4.44 -10.46 -16.35
N ALA A 217 3.44 -9.67 -16.72
CA ALA A 217 3.22 -8.33 -16.18
C ALA A 217 1.74 -8.01 -15.92
N ASP A 218 1.44 -7.35 -14.81
CA ASP A 218 0.08 -7.02 -14.36
C ASP A 218 -0.15 -5.52 -14.12
N HIS A 219 -1.26 -5.00 -14.65
CA HIS A 219 -1.66 -3.58 -14.67
C HIS A 219 -3.12 -3.37 -14.21
N GLY A 220 -3.35 -3.47 -12.90
CA GLY A 220 -4.59 -3.15 -12.20
C GLY A 220 -5.58 -4.32 -12.08
N SER A 221 -5.13 -5.57 -12.15
CA SER A 221 -6.03 -6.74 -12.14
C SER A 221 -6.38 -7.22 -10.73
N LEU A 222 -7.45 -8.03 -10.64
CA LEU A 222 -7.80 -8.83 -9.48
C LEU A 222 -7.32 -10.27 -9.71
N ILE A 223 -6.34 -10.70 -8.92
CA ILE A 223 -5.76 -12.05 -9.00
C ILE A 223 -6.06 -12.75 -7.68
N SER A 224 -6.86 -13.80 -7.70
CA SER A 224 -7.24 -14.51 -6.48
C SER A 224 -7.11 -16.01 -6.65
N GLN A 225 -6.74 -16.72 -5.58
CA GLN A 225 -6.68 -18.18 -5.58
C GLN A 225 -5.85 -18.73 -6.76
N CYS A 226 -4.60 -18.29 -6.93
CA CYS A 226 -3.77 -18.72 -8.06
C CYS A 226 -2.39 -19.21 -7.60
N TYR A 227 -1.73 -20.06 -8.39
CA TYR A 227 -0.38 -20.51 -8.03
C TYR A 227 0.54 -20.83 -9.21
N ALA A 228 1.84 -20.74 -8.97
CA ALA A 228 2.90 -21.10 -9.92
C ALA A 228 3.89 -22.11 -9.33
N ARG A 229 4.28 -23.09 -10.15
CA ARG A 229 5.31 -24.10 -9.84
C ARG A 229 6.22 -24.35 -11.04
N GLY A 230 7.45 -24.81 -10.80
CA GLY A 230 8.40 -25.17 -11.85
C GLY A 230 9.64 -24.29 -11.83
N ILE A 231 10.09 -23.84 -13.01
CA ILE A 231 11.32 -23.06 -13.18
C ILE A 231 10.97 -21.75 -13.87
N VAL A 232 11.41 -20.63 -13.30
CA VAL A 232 11.26 -19.29 -13.88
C VAL A 232 12.65 -18.69 -14.08
N SER A 233 13.04 -18.46 -15.33
CA SER A 233 14.36 -17.96 -15.69
C SER A 233 14.22 -16.69 -16.52
N GLY A 234 15.03 -15.68 -16.20
CA GLY A 234 15.08 -14.44 -16.98
C GLY A 234 16.28 -13.58 -16.67
N GLN A 235 16.42 -12.48 -17.41
CA GLN A 235 17.58 -11.59 -17.30
C GLN A 235 17.36 -10.45 -16.30
N GLN A 236 16.12 -9.93 -16.19
CA GLN A 236 15.73 -8.83 -15.30
C GLN A 236 14.28 -9.02 -14.81
N GLU A 237 13.97 -8.48 -13.62
CA GLU A 237 12.59 -8.39 -13.08
C GLU A 237 11.83 -9.73 -13.12
N VAL A 238 12.45 -10.77 -12.55
CA VAL A 238 11.92 -12.14 -12.56
C VAL A 238 11.25 -12.46 -11.22
N GLY A 239 9.97 -12.83 -11.25
CA GLY A 239 9.21 -13.22 -10.07
C GLY A 239 8.67 -14.64 -10.18
N GLY A 240 8.65 -15.37 -9.07
CA GLY A 240 8.13 -16.73 -9.06
C GLY A 240 6.63 -16.83 -9.37
N LEU A 241 5.81 -15.82 -9.03
CA LEU A 241 4.39 -15.70 -9.42
C LEU A 241 4.23 -14.75 -10.61
N ILE A 242 4.69 -13.51 -10.45
CA ILE A 242 4.47 -12.43 -11.42
C ILE A 242 5.78 -11.67 -11.64
N GLY A 243 6.13 -11.37 -12.89
CA GLY A 243 7.28 -10.53 -13.21
C GLY A 243 7.10 -9.10 -12.73
N GLY A 244 6.25 -8.32 -13.40
CA GLY A 244 5.87 -6.95 -13.00
C GLY A 244 4.44 -6.89 -12.45
N VAL A 245 4.18 -6.18 -11.35
CA VAL A 245 2.84 -6.15 -10.74
C VAL A 245 2.36 -4.75 -10.33
N SER A 246 1.10 -4.43 -10.62
CA SER A 246 0.29 -3.38 -9.98
C SER A 246 -1.15 -3.90 -9.90
N GLY A 247 -1.73 -4.15 -8.73
CA GLY A 247 -3.07 -4.80 -8.68
C GLY A 247 -3.44 -5.35 -7.31
N ARG A 248 -4.57 -6.05 -7.19
CA ARG A 248 -4.94 -6.75 -5.95
C ARG A 248 -4.69 -8.25 -6.11
N ILE A 249 -3.90 -8.82 -5.20
CA ILE A 249 -3.58 -10.24 -5.19
C ILE A 249 -4.01 -10.84 -3.85
N SER A 250 -4.81 -11.90 -3.89
CA SER A 250 -5.23 -12.61 -2.69
C SER A 250 -5.10 -14.13 -2.81
N GLU A 251 -4.82 -14.80 -1.70
CA GLU A 251 -4.88 -16.27 -1.58
C GLU A 251 -4.05 -17.01 -2.65
N CYS A 252 -2.83 -16.52 -2.93
CA CYS A 252 -1.95 -17.10 -3.94
C CYS A 252 -0.70 -17.73 -3.33
N TYR A 253 -0.11 -18.72 -4.01
CA TYR A 253 1.19 -19.26 -3.59
C TYR A 253 2.18 -19.53 -4.73
N VAL A 254 3.46 -19.59 -4.37
CA VAL A 254 4.56 -19.95 -5.28
C VAL A 254 5.40 -21.09 -4.72
N ALA A 255 5.69 -22.09 -5.56
CA ALA A 255 6.72 -23.09 -5.33
C ALA A 255 7.49 -23.37 -6.63
N ALA A 256 8.22 -22.35 -7.09
CA ALA A 256 9.00 -22.36 -8.33
C ALA A 256 10.42 -21.85 -8.07
N ALA A 257 11.42 -22.47 -8.70
CA ALA A 257 12.81 -22.02 -8.66
C ALA A 257 13.00 -20.80 -9.56
N VAL A 258 13.67 -19.76 -9.06
CA VAL A 258 13.88 -18.48 -9.74
C VAL A 258 15.35 -18.32 -10.08
N TYR A 259 15.66 -18.17 -11.38
CA TYR A 259 17.03 -18.00 -11.89
C TYR A 259 17.18 -16.62 -12.54
N CYS A 260 17.64 -15.66 -11.75
CA CYS A 260 18.00 -14.31 -12.19
C CYS A 260 18.83 -13.61 -11.09
N PRO A 261 19.90 -12.85 -11.40
CA PRO A 261 20.67 -12.14 -10.38
C PRO A 261 19.86 -11.13 -9.56
N THR A 262 18.79 -10.57 -10.12
CA THR A 262 17.86 -9.63 -9.46
C THR A 262 16.47 -10.24 -9.22
N GLY A 263 16.32 -11.56 -9.42
CA GLY A 263 15.04 -12.23 -9.28
C GLY A 263 14.56 -12.29 -7.83
N GLN A 264 13.24 -12.31 -7.64
CA GLN A 264 12.63 -12.51 -6.32
C GLN A 264 11.61 -13.65 -6.32
N GLY A 265 11.31 -14.14 -5.14
CA GLY A 265 10.56 -15.37 -4.90
C GLY A 265 9.11 -15.34 -5.38
N VAL A 266 8.47 -14.17 -5.39
CA VAL A 266 7.07 -14.00 -5.79
C VAL A 266 6.92 -12.94 -6.86
N PHE A 267 7.50 -11.75 -6.67
CA PHE A 267 7.37 -10.62 -7.61
C PHE A 267 8.73 -10.11 -8.11
N GLY A 268 8.91 -10.01 -9.42
CA GLY A 268 10.17 -9.52 -10.00
C GLY A 268 10.38 -8.01 -9.81
N ILE A 269 9.30 -7.23 -9.96
CA ILE A 269 9.19 -5.80 -9.68
C ILE A 269 7.72 -5.48 -9.35
N GLY A 270 7.46 -4.55 -8.43
CA GLY A 270 6.09 -4.30 -7.96
C GLY A 270 5.77 -2.84 -7.66
N ASN A 271 4.77 -2.32 -8.35
CA ASN A 271 4.05 -1.07 -8.08
C ASN A 271 2.90 -1.37 -7.11
N LYS A 272 3.24 -1.49 -5.82
CA LYS A 272 2.34 -1.61 -4.64
C LYS A 272 1.01 -2.33 -4.90
N PRO A 273 1.04 -3.64 -5.14
CA PRO A 273 -0.18 -4.43 -5.12
C PRO A 273 -0.78 -4.48 -3.72
N VAL A 274 -2.12 -4.54 -3.63
CA VAL A 274 -2.81 -4.91 -2.39
C VAL A 274 -2.66 -6.42 -2.22
N LEU A 275 -1.89 -6.86 -1.24
CA LEU A 275 -1.55 -8.27 -1.01
C LEU A 275 -2.30 -8.82 0.20
N GLU A 276 -2.89 -10.00 0.04
CA GLU A 276 -3.62 -10.69 1.10
C GLU A 276 -3.35 -12.20 1.02
N ALA A 277 -2.93 -12.85 2.11
CA ALA A 277 -2.73 -14.30 2.15
C ALA A 277 -1.81 -14.86 1.02
N ILE A 278 -0.65 -14.23 0.81
CA ILE A 278 0.33 -14.63 -0.21
C ILE A 278 1.45 -15.44 0.43
N PHE A 279 1.76 -16.60 -0.16
CA PHE A 279 2.73 -17.55 0.38
C PHE A 279 3.79 -17.93 -0.64
N TRP A 280 5.00 -18.23 -0.18
CA TRP A 280 6.03 -18.77 -1.06
C TRP A 280 6.95 -19.74 -0.34
N ASP A 281 7.41 -20.73 -1.10
CA ASP A 281 8.40 -21.70 -0.64
C ASP A 281 9.82 -21.13 -0.78
N GLN A 282 10.38 -20.65 0.33
CA GLN A 282 11.73 -20.05 0.36
C GLN A 282 12.85 -21.07 0.11
N GLN A 283 12.59 -22.37 0.23
CA GLN A 283 13.61 -23.42 0.03
C GLN A 283 13.70 -23.84 -1.44
N ILE A 284 12.58 -23.77 -2.16
CA ILE A 284 12.50 -24.10 -3.60
C ILE A 284 12.87 -22.92 -4.49
N SER A 285 12.55 -21.70 -4.05
CA SER A 285 12.74 -20.48 -4.83
C SER A 285 14.19 -20.21 -5.25
N GLY A 286 15.16 -20.63 -4.43
CA GLY A 286 16.59 -20.35 -4.67
C GLY A 286 17.00 -18.90 -4.43
N VAL A 287 16.08 -18.06 -3.93
CA VAL A 287 16.28 -16.64 -3.62
C VAL A 287 15.74 -16.33 -2.22
N THR A 288 16.28 -15.30 -1.56
CA THR A 288 15.96 -14.98 -0.16
C THR A 288 14.94 -13.85 0.00
N THR A 289 14.59 -13.16 -1.07
CA THR A 289 13.63 -12.05 -1.10
C THR A 289 12.34 -12.47 -1.82
N SER A 290 11.19 -11.96 -1.37
CA SER A 290 9.88 -12.32 -1.93
C SER A 290 9.40 -11.39 -3.06
N GLY A 291 9.81 -10.13 -3.10
CA GLY A 291 9.26 -9.10 -4.00
C GLY A 291 7.99 -8.43 -3.51
N GLY A 292 7.40 -8.91 -2.40
CA GLY A 292 6.16 -8.35 -1.83
C GLY A 292 6.28 -7.93 -0.37
N GLY A 293 7.51 -7.80 0.15
CA GLY A 293 7.76 -7.36 1.51
C GLY A 293 7.17 -8.30 2.58
N SER A 294 6.76 -7.71 3.71
CA SER A 294 6.20 -8.43 4.87
C SER A 294 4.78 -8.96 4.67
N ALA A 295 4.08 -8.50 3.63
CA ALA A 295 2.73 -8.99 3.29
C ALA A 295 2.76 -10.38 2.64
N VAL A 296 3.94 -10.85 2.23
CA VAL A 296 4.17 -12.20 1.71
C VAL A 296 4.81 -13.06 2.78
N VAL A 297 4.17 -14.19 3.09
CA VAL A 297 4.64 -15.12 4.12
C VAL A 297 5.60 -16.13 3.51
N ALA A 298 6.87 -16.07 3.92
CA ALA A 298 7.85 -17.10 3.62
C ALA A 298 7.57 -18.36 4.45
N LEU A 299 7.34 -19.46 3.77
CA LEU A 299 7.14 -20.77 4.39
C LEU A 299 8.25 -21.72 3.94
N THR A 300 8.66 -22.61 4.83
CA THR A 300 9.43 -23.80 4.43
C THR A 300 8.56 -24.74 3.60
N THR A 301 9.17 -25.64 2.85
CA THR A 301 8.44 -26.68 2.10
C THR A 301 7.50 -27.47 2.99
N ALA A 302 7.92 -27.83 4.21
CA ALA A 302 7.07 -28.56 5.15
C ALA A 302 5.86 -27.73 5.63
N GLN A 303 6.04 -26.43 5.85
CA GLN A 303 4.94 -25.53 6.22
C GLN A 303 3.99 -25.29 5.04
N MET A 304 4.51 -25.13 3.82
CA MET A 304 3.71 -25.05 2.60
C MET A 304 2.87 -26.30 2.35
N MET A 305 3.26 -27.45 2.91
CA MET A 305 2.54 -28.72 2.83
C MET A 305 1.62 -28.96 4.03
N SER A 306 1.41 -27.98 4.91
CA SER A 306 0.54 -28.11 6.10
C SER A 306 -0.70 -27.23 5.98
N PRO A 307 -1.93 -27.79 6.11
CA PRO A 307 -3.17 -26.99 6.05
C PRO A 307 -3.18 -25.87 7.08
N ASP A 308 -2.64 -26.14 8.27
CA ASP A 308 -2.61 -25.19 9.38
C ASP A 308 -1.92 -23.86 9.02
N SER A 309 -0.98 -23.88 8.07
CA SER A 309 -0.26 -22.68 7.60
C SER A 309 -1.14 -21.72 6.79
N PHE A 310 -2.28 -22.19 6.28
CA PHE A 310 -3.18 -21.45 5.38
C PHE A 310 -4.54 -21.15 6.02
N VAL A 311 -4.97 -21.96 7.01
CA VAL A 311 -6.30 -21.84 7.66
C VAL A 311 -6.50 -20.46 8.30
N SER A 312 -5.49 -19.88 8.95
CA SER A 312 -5.58 -18.54 9.55
C SER A 312 -5.58 -17.40 8.53
N ALA A 313 -5.33 -17.71 7.26
CA ALA A 313 -5.25 -16.75 6.15
C ALA A 313 -6.46 -16.83 5.20
N GLY A 314 -7.54 -17.50 5.60
CA GLY A 314 -8.81 -17.50 4.88
C GLY A 314 -8.95 -18.54 3.75
N TRP A 315 -8.02 -19.49 3.63
CA TRP A 315 -8.08 -20.53 2.61
C TRP A 315 -9.19 -21.56 2.90
N ASP A 316 -10.08 -21.76 1.93
CA ASP A 316 -11.18 -22.73 2.00
C ASP A 316 -10.70 -24.13 1.55
N PHE A 317 -10.41 -24.99 2.53
CA PHE A 317 -10.08 -26.40 2.29
C PHE A 317 -11.30 -27.31 2.26
N ASP A 318 -12.52 -26.81 2.48
CA ASP A 318 -13.73 -27.61 2.47
C ASP A 318 -14.30 -27.73 1.04
N GLU A 319 -14.24 -26.65 0.27
CA GLU A 319 -14.86 -26.59 -1.08
C GLU A 319 -13.85 -26.34 -2.22
N VAL A 320 -12.79 -25.55 -2.01
CA VAL A 320 -11.95 -25.04 -3.11
C VAL A 320 -10.61 -25.76 -3.18
N TRP A 321 -9.87 -25.76 -2.08
CA TRP A 321 -8.53 -26.30 -1.98
C TRP A 321 -8.53 -27.66 -1.30
N ASN A 322 -7.55 -28.47 -1.64
CA ASN A 322 -7.15 -29.62 -0.85
C ASN A 322 -5.65 -29.56 -0.60
N ILE A 323 -5.24 -30.09 0.53
CA ILE A 323 -3.86 -30.28 0.88
C ILE A 323 -3.78 -31.58 1.63
N ASN A 324 -2.95 -32.46 1.12
CA ASN A 324 -2.58 -33.63 1.86
C ASN A 324 -1.43 -33.19 2.80
N PRO A 325 -1.58 -33.30 4.14
CA PRO A 325 -0.60 -32.73 5.07
C PRO A 325 0.76 -33.41 5.00
N GLY A 326 1.83 -32.63 4.89
CA GLY A 326 3.21 -33.10 4.73
C GLY A 326 3.49 -33.74 3.37
N VAL A 327 2.48 -33.78 2.51
CA VAL A 327 2.40 -34.57 1.29
C VAL A 327 2.51 -33.67 0.05
N SER A 328 1.64 -32.67 -0.06
CA SER A 328 1.44 -31.87 -1.27
C SER A 328 1.37 -30.40 -0.93
N TYR A 329 1.70 -29.53 -1.88
CA TYR A 329 1.27 -28.13 -1.83
C TYR A 329 -0.26 -28.05 -1.94
N PRO A 330 -0.90 -26.92 -1.61
CA PRO A 330 -2.32 -26.71 -1.88
C PRO A 330 -2.64 -26.91 -3.36
N PHE A 331 -3.71 -27.62 -3.68
CA PHE A 331 -4.18 -27.81 -5.05
C PHE A 331 -5.70 -27.73 -5.12
N PHE A 332 -6.26 -27.44 -6.29
CA PHE A 332 -7.72 -27.34 -6.45
C PHE A 332 -8.37 -28.73 -6.47
N ARG A 333 -9.44 -28.91 -5.68
CA ARG A 333 -10.23 -30.15 -5.63
C ARG A 333 -10.79 -30.59 -6.99
N ILE A 334 -11.12 -29.62 -7.85
CA ILE A 334 -11.70 -29.86 -9.18
C ILE A 334 -10.74 -30.63 -10.14
N TRP A 335 -9.46 -30.79 -9.78
CA TRP A 335 -8.44 -31.45 -10.61
C TRP A 335 -7.71 -32.64 -9.95
N GLU A 336 -8.27 -33.24 -8.90
CA GLU A 336 -7.72 -34.39 -8.13
C GLU A 336 -7.36 -35.66 -8.95
N GLY A 337 -7.74 -35.75 -10.22
CA GLY A 337 -7.59 -36.95 -11.05
C GLY A 337 -6.25 -37.13 -11.81
N VAL A 338 -5.23 -36.28 -11.60
CA VAL A 338 -3.96 -36.33 -12.36
C VAL A 338 -2.81 -36.92 -11.50
N THR A 339 -2.38 -38.15 -11.83
CA THR A 339 -1.63 -39.17 -11.04
C THR A 339 -0.54 -38.75 -10.03
N GLU A 340 -0.67 -39.28 -8.81
CA GLU A 340 0.09 -39.08 -7.56
C GLU A 340 0.94 -40.33 -7.13
N THR A 341 2.05 -40.18 -6.39
CA THR A 341 2.89 -41.29 -5.80
C THR A 341 3.28 -41.02 -4.32
N VAL A 342 3.50 -42.05 -3.49
CA VAL A 342 3.69 -41.91 -2.02
C VAL A 342 5.16 -42.03 -1.59
N VAL A 343 5.61 -41.14 -0.69
CA VAL A 343 6.93 -41.05 -0.07
C VAL A 343 7.09 -42.11 1.02
N PRO A 344 8.16 -42.92 0.96
CA PRO A 344 8.46 -43.95 1.97
C PRO A 344 9.09 -43.39 3.26
N ASP A 345 9.08 -44.19 4.34
CA ASP A 345 9.77 -43.89 5.62
C ASP A 345 11.26 -44.24 5.56
N LEU A 346 12.09 -43.28 5.97
CA LEU A 346 13.55 -43.27 5.89
C LEU A 346 14.18 -43.13 7.30
N THR A 347 13.39 -43.03 8.36
CA THR A 347 13.90 -42.85 9.74
C THR A 347 14.59 -44.11 10.26
N GLY A 348 15.67 -43.93 11.03
CA GLY A 348 16.51 -45.03 11.52
C GLY A 348 17.42 -45.65 10.46
N MET A 349 17.35 -45.21 9.21
CA MET A 349 18.22 -45.66 8.13
C MET A 349 19.53 -44.87 8.06
N THR A 350 20.50 -45.40 7.33
CA THR A 350 21.62 -44.62 6.82
C THR A 350 21.23 -43.87 5.54
N VAL A 351 21.93 -42.79 5.22
CA VAL A 351 21.70 -41.99 4.00
C VAL A 351 21.75 -42.86 2.73
N SER A 352 22.63 -43.88 2.70
CA SER A 352 22.75 -44.82 1.58
C SER A 352 21.51 -45.70 1.38
N GLU A 353 20.85 -46.13 2.46
CA GLU A 353 19.64 -46.96 2.40
C GLU A 353 18.43 -46.14 1.95
N ALA A 354 18.31 -44.92 2.48
CA ALA A 354 17.24 -43.99 2.11
C ALA A 354 17.23 -43.67 0.60
N THR A 355 18.41 -43.56 -0.02
CA THR A 355 18.57 -43.27 -1.46
C THR A 355 18.01 -44.37 -2.36
N VAL A 356 18.15 -45.64 -1.97
CA VAL A 356 17.64 -46.77 -2.75
C VAL A 356 16.11 -46.84 -2.69
N VAL A 357 15.54 -46.54 -1.53
CA VAL A 357 14.11 -46.62 -1.26
C VAL A 357 13.32 -45.54 -2.03
N LEU A 358 13.88 -44.36 -2.21
CA LEU A 358 13.25 -43.27 -2.95
C LEU A 358 13.26 -43.49 -4.47
N ALA A 359 14.34 -44.06 -5.02
CA ALA A 359 14.43 -44.40 -6.44
C ALA A 359 13.38 -45.44 -6.88
N GLN A 360 12.92 -46.30 -5.95
CA GLN A 360 11.88 -47.31 -6.21
C GLN A 360 10.45 -46.74 -6.17
N ALA A 361 10.25 -45.55 -5.59
CA ALA A 361 8.97 -44.85 -5.51
C ALA A 361 8.79 -43.83 -6.66
N ASP A 362 9.68 -43.86 -7.66
CA ASP A 362 9.83 -42.88 -8.72
C ASP A 362 9.98 -41.44 -8.18
N LEU A 363 10.76 -41.27 -7.09
CA LEU A 363 11.11 -39.98 -6.48
C LEU A 363 12.58 -39.59 -6.76
N GLY A 364 12.87 -38.29 -6.67
CA GLY A 364 14.15 -37.67 -7.02
C GLY A 364 15.29 -37.86 -5.99
N ALA A 365 16.46 -37.25 -6.25
CA ALA A 365 17.72 -37.46 -5.52
C ALA A 365 17.70 -37.04 -4.02
N VAL A 366 18.57 -37.67 -3.21
CA VAL A 366 18.67 -37.49 -1.75
C VAL A 366 19.70 -36.43 -1.33
N THR A 367 19.29 -35.54 -0.42
CA THR A 367 20.16 -34.53 0.22
C THR A 367 20.27 -34.78 1.73
N SER A 368 21.47 -34.77 2.34
CA SER A 368 21.67 -35.03 3.79
C SER A 368 22.08 -33.80 4.60
N ILE A 369 21.54 -33.63 5.81
CA ILE A 369 21.75 -32.50 6.76
C ILE A 369 22.18 -33.05 8.13
N GLU A 370 23.15 -32.47 8.86
CA GLU A 370 23.57 -32.96 10.20
C GLU A 370 23.20 -32.04 11.40
N ARG A 371 22.75 -32.58 12.54
CA ARG A 371 22.36 -31.81 13.77
C ARG A 371 22.66 -32.54 15.09
N TYR A 372 23.00 -31.80 16.15
CA TYR A 372 23.15 -32.33 17.51
C TYR A 372 21.80 -32.87 18.05
N HIS A 373 21.82 -34.07 18.63
CA HIS A 373 20.65 -34.75 19.19
C HIS A 373 21.05 -35.45 20.49
N GLU A 374 20.27 -35.25 21.55
CA GLU A 374 20.63 -35.70 22.91
C GLU A 374 20.70 -37.23 23.03
N THR A 375 19.93 -37.95 22.20
CA THR A 375 19.73 -39.41 22.33
C THR A 375 19.96 -40.24 21.05
N VAL A 376 20.10 -39.64 19.87
CA VAL A 376 20.29 -40.37 18.61
C VAL A 376 21.78 -40.43 18.28
N SER A 377 22.28 -41.61 17.94
CA SER A 377 23.69 -41.81 17.62
C SER A 377 24.08 -41.10 16.33
N ALA A 378 25.31 -40.61 16.27
CA ALA A 378 25.80 -39.89 15.09
C ALA A 378 25.75 -40.77 13.82
N GLY A 379 25.37 -40.17 12.69
CA GLY A 379 25.31 -40.86 11.39
C GLY A 379 23.98 -41.56 11.06
N ILE A 380 22.97 -41.47 11.92
CA ILE A 380 21.63 -42.04 11.68
C ILE A 380 20.63 -40.96 11.29
N VAL A 381 19.82 -41.24 10.28
CA VAL A 381 18.68 -40.40 9.90
C VAL A 381 17.65 -40.43 11.03
N PHE A 382 17.42 -39.29 11.65
CA PHE A 382 16.41 -39.14 12.70
C PHE A 382 15.21 -38.31 12.24
N ASP A 383 15.27 -37.72 11.04
CA ASP A 383 14.20 -36.94 10.45
C ASP A 383 14.32 -36.90 8.90
N GLN A 384 13.22 -36.65 8.17
CA GLN A 384 13.19 -36.60 6.69
C GLN A 384 12.22 -35.53 6.17
N ILE A 385 12.43 -35.05 4.94
CA ILE A 385 11.61 -34.02 4.31
C ILE A 385 11.45 -34.30 2.80
N PRO A 386 10.24 -34.49 2.26
CA PRO A 386 8.95 -34.60 2.95
C PRO A 386 8.84 -35.85 3.83
N VAL A 387 7.89 -35.84 4.77
CA VAL A 387 7.70 -36.91 5.77
C VAL A 387 7.21 -38.22 5.14
N ALA A 388 7.42 -39.33 5.84
CA ALA A 388 6.90 -40.63 5.41
C ALA A 388 5.38 -40.59 5.21
N GLY A 389 4.88 -41.15 4.11
CA GLY A 389 3.47 -41.10 3.73
C GLY A 389 3.08 -39.85 2.93
N ALA A 390 4.01 -38.93 2.67
CA ALA A 390 3.84 -37.82 1.75
C ALA A 390 3.38 -38.31 0.36
N VAL A 391 2.58 -37.58 -0.41
CA VAL A 391 2.11 -37.91 -1.77
C VAL A 391 2.60 -36.86 -2.77
N LEU A 392 3.69 -37.19 -3.44
CA LEU A 392 4.32 -36.29 -4.39
C LEU A 392 3.92 -36.64 -5.82
N ASN A 393 4.20 -35.71 -6.73
CA ASN A 393 4.23 -36.05 -8.13
C ASN A 393 5.50 -36.89 -8.40
N THR A 394 5.40 -37.84 -9.32
CA THR A 394 6.54 -38.61 -9.84
C THR A 394 7.72 -37.67 -10.17
N GLY A 395 8.91 -37.97 -9.63
CA GLY A 395 10.18 -37.25 -9.86
C GLY A 395 10.60 -36.25 -8.77
N SER A 396 9.81 -36.08 -7.69
CA SER A 396 10.07 -35.06 -6.65
C SER A 396 11.19 -35.45 -5.65
N PRO A 397 12.09 -34.52 -5.23
CA PRO A 397 13.24 -34.84 -4.35
C PRO A 397 12.87 -35.01 -2.86
N VAL A 398 13.73 -35.71 -2.08
CA VAL A 398 13.54 -35.96 -0.62
C VAL A 398 14.88 -35.83 0.15
N ALA A 399 14.88 -35.08 1.25
CA ALA A 399 16.02 -34.82 2.13
C ALA A 399 15.97 -35.63 3.45
N VAL A 400 17.13 -35.87 4.07
CA VAL A 400 17.30 -36.62 5.33
C VAL A 400 18.16 -35.86 6.35
N VAL A 401 17.83 -35.92 7.64
CA VAL A 401 18.53 -35.24 8.75
C VAL A 401 19.21 -36.25 9.68
N VAL A 402 20.49 -36.04 9.98
CA VAL A 402 21.44 -36.99 10.56
C VAL A 402 22.01 -36.47 11.89
N SER A 403 22.13 -37.30 12.93
CA SER A 403 22.52 -36.84 14.29
C SER A 403 24.04 -36.56 14.49
N ARG A 404 24.39 -35.71 15.48
CA ARG A 404 25.76 -35.34 15.96
C ARG A 404 26.03 -35.47 17.50
N GLY A 405 25.06 -35.68 18.41
CA GLY A 405 25.25 -35.74 19.91
C GLY A 405 24.81 -34.49 20.77
N PRO A 406 25.11 -34.33 22.09
CA PRO A 406 24.66 -33.19 22.99
C PRO A 406 25.68 -32.02 23.32
N ALA A 407 25.27 -30.86 23.93
CA ALA A 407 26.03 -29.55 24.06
C ALA A 407 26.23 -28.85 25.50
N PRO A 408 27.15 -27.83 25.75
CA PRO A 408 27.54 -27.20 27.08
C PRO A 408 27.29 -25.64 27.38
N ALA A 409 27.61 -25.06 28.59
CA ALA A 409 26.93 -23.87 29.24
C ALA A 409 27.60 -22.47 29.61
N VAL A 410 28.92 -22.20 29.59
CA VAL A 410 29.50 -20.80 29.67
C VAL A 410 30.77 -20.76 28.84
N LEU A 411 30.93 -19.74 27.99
CA LEU A 411 31.80 -19.84 26.82
C LEU A 411 32.73 -18.61 26.72
N ALA A 412 33.91 -18.81 26.15
CA ALA A 412 34.86 -17.73 25.88
C ALA A 412 34.57 -17.16 24.49
N ILE A 413 34.47 -15.83 24.34
CA ILE A 413 34.16 -15.21 23.04
C ILE A 413 35.24 -15.65 22.05
N PRO A 414 34.85 -16.39 21.00
CA PRO A 414 35.81 -16.92 20.05
C PRO A 414 36.46 -15.79 19.26
N ASN A 415 37.68 -16.03 18.79
CA ASN A 415 38.31 -15.12 17.84
C ASN A 415 37.69 -15.33 16.47
N LEU A 416 36.94 -14.33 16.01
CA LEU A 416 36.29 -14.32 14.71
C LEU A 416 37.23 -13.83 13.62
N SER A 417 38.30 -13.09 13.98
CA SER A 417 39.23 -12.52 13.01
C SER A 417 39.82 -13.58 12.08
N GLY A 418 39.64 -13.36 10.77
CA GLY A 418 40.10 -14.27 9.71
C GLY A 418 39.18 -15.45 9.42
N LEU A 419 38.02 -15.58 10.08
CA LEU A 419 36.99 -16.57 9.75
C LEU A 419 36.05 -16.06 8.67
N THR A 420 35.47 -16.94 7.83
CA THR A 420 34.41 -16.52 6.91
C THR A 420 33.15 -16.12 7.69
N GLN A 421 32.27 -15.27 7.14
CA GLN A 421 31.01 -14.89 7.81
C GLN A 421 30.23 -16.12 8.29
N ASP A 422 29.98 -17.10 7.41
CA ASP A 422 29.30 -18.35 7.79
C ASP A 422 30.06 -19.14 8.88
N THR A 423 31.39 -19.12 8.85
CA THR A 423 32.23 -19.78 9.86
C THR A 423 32.23 -19.02 11.18
N ALA A 424 32.19 -17.68 11.15
CA ALA A 424 32.13 -16.82 12.32
C ALA A 424 30.75 -16.90 12.99
N GLU A 425 29.67 -16.81 12.22
CA GLU A 425 28.31 -17.06 12.69
C GLU A 425 28.14 -18.50 13.18
N GLY A 426 28.69 -19.47 12.44
CA GLY A 426 28.69 -20.88 12.82
C GLY A 426 29.48 -21.13 14.09
N LEU A 427 30.63 -20.48 14.28
CA LEU A 427 31.47 -20.57 15.48
C LEU A 427 30.81 -19.89 16.67
N LEU A 428 30.21 -18.71 16.49
CA LEU A 428 29.43 -18.05 17.55
C LEU A 428 28.26 -18.94 17.97
N ARG A 429 27.48 -19.48 17.03
CA ARG A 429 26.37 -20.40 17.34
C ARG A 429 26.85 -21.70 17.98
N ALA A 430 27.99 -22.26 17.54
CA ALA A 430 28.58 -23.48 18.09
C ALA A 430 29.13 -23.27 19.51
N GLU A 431 29.70 -22.10 19.78
CA GLU A 431 30.15 -21.62 21.08
C GLU A 431 29.04 -20.82 21.80
N ALA A 432 27.77 -21.15 21.52
CA ALA A 432 26.55 -20.61 22.12
C ALA A 432 26.58 -19.09 22.43
N PHE A 433 26.93 -18.25 21.46
CA PHE A 433 26.80 -16.79 21.42
C PHE A 433 25.80 -16.36 20.34
N SER A 434 25.23 -15.16 20.48
CA SER A 434 24.31 -14.56 19.51
C SER A 434 25.07 -13.66 18.52
N VAL A 435 24.63 -13.62 17.28
CA VAL A 435 25.20 -12.77 16.23
C VAL A 435 24.63 -11.35 16.38
N GLY A 436 25.51 -10.36 16.56
CA GLY A 436 25.13 -8.93 16.61
C GLY A 436 25.12 -8.27 15.23
N ARG A 437 25.29 -6.94 15.18
CA ARG A 437 25.39 -6.16 13.92
C ARG A 437 26.56 -6.65 13.06
N ILE A 438 26.25 -6.98 11.81
CA ILE A 438 27.22 -7.28 10.76
C ILE A 438 27.32 -6.08 9.82
N SER A 439 28.54 -5.59 9.56
CA SER A 439 28.79 -4.55 8.55
C SER A 439 29.85 -5.03 7.56
N LEU A 440 29.78 -4.54 6.33
CA LEU A 440 30.73 -4.89 5.26
C LEU A 440 31.70 -3.74 5.02
N ARG A 441 32.96 -4.06 4.71
CA ARG A 441 33.93 -3.09 4.17
C ARG A 441 34.89 -3.79 3.22
N TYR A 442 35.39 -3.10 2.20
CA TYR A 442 36.55 -3.62 1.45
C TYR A 442 37.81 -3.50 2.30
N ASP A 443 38.68 -4.50 2.22
CA ASP A 443 39.94 -4.57 2.96
C ASP A 443 41.00 -5.16 2.04
N GLU A 444 41.99 -4.34 1.63
CA GLU A 444 43.06 -4.78 0.73
C GLU A 444 43.93 -5.90 1.31
N THR A 445 43.92 -6.04 2.64
CA THR A 445 44.77 -6.99 3.36
C THR A 445 44.05 -8.27 3.76
N ALA A 446 42.71 -8.30 3.69
CA ALA A 446 41.89 -9.44 4.11
C ALA A 446 40.98 -9.93 2.96
N PRO A 447 41.05 -11.23 2.59
CA PRO A 447 40.18 -11.85 1.59
C PRO A 447 38.67 -11.64 1.83
N ALA A 448 37.89 -11.69 0.75
CA ALA A 448 36.45 -11.53 0.78
C ALA A 448 35.77 -12.61 1.62
N GLY A 449 34.73 -12.21 2.34
CA GLY A 449 33.99 -13.02 3.27
C GLY A 449 34.63 -13.18 4.64
N LEU A 450 35.85 -12.66 4.89
CA LEU A 450 36.53 -12.84 6.18
C LEU A 450 36.22 -11.72 7.18
N VAL A 451 36.00 -12.08 8.43
CA VAL A 451 35.85 -11.11 9.52
C VAL A 451 37.17 -10.39 9.78
N VAL A 452 37.14 -9.07 9.77
CA VAL A 452 38.31 -8.18 9.94
C VAL A 452 38.28 -7.38 11.23
N ASP A 453 37.13 -7.32 11.90
CA ASP A 453 36.98 -6.66 13.19
C ASP A 453 35.80 -7.24 13.97
N GLN A 454 35.82 -7.19 15.29
CA GLN A 454 34.73 -7.68 16.14
C GLN A 454 34.59 -6.90 17.45
N HIS A 455 33.38 -6.90 18.02
CA HIS A 455 33.08 -6.35 19.33
C HIS A 455 31.97 -7.16 20.03
N PRO A 456 32.16 -7.68 21.26
CA PRO A 456 33.35 -7.55 22.13
C PRO A 456 34.60 -8.29 21.62
N ALA A 457 35.76 -7.93 22.17
CA ALA A 457 37.05 -8.46 21.72
C ALA A 457 37.22 -9.97 22.03
N ALA A 458 37.92 -10.67 21.13
CA ALA A 458 38.22 -12.09 21.26
C ALA A 458 38.90 -12.45 22.61
N GLY A 459 38.53 -13.60 23.17
CA GLY A 459 39.10 -14.12 24.43
C GLY A 459 38.50 -13.51 25.70
N THR A 460 37.61 -12.53 25.59
CA THR A 460 36.77 -12.09 26.71
C THR A 460 35.67 -13.12 26.99
N THR A 461 35.13 -13.16 28.20
CA THR A 461 34.04 -14.09 28.56
C THR A 461 32.71 -13.37 28.54
N ALA A 462 31.69 -14.00 27.96
CA ALA A 462 30.32 -13.52 28.08
C ALA A 462 29.36 -14.69 28.31
N PRO A 463 28.16 -14.43 28.87
CA PRO A 463 27.15 -15.47 29.04
C PRO A 463 26.80 -16.10 27.69
N ALA A 464 26.42 -17.38 27.70
CA ALA A 464 25.84 -17.97 26.51
C ALA A 464 24.68 -17.08 26.01
N TYR A 465 24.62 -16.87 24.70
CA TYR A 465 23.67 -16.05 23.95
C TYR A 465 23.87 -14.53 24.01
N SER A 466 24.99 -14.03 24.54
CA SER A 466 25.34 -12.61 24.39
C SER A 466 25.68 -12.25 22.93
N GLU A 467 25.35 -11.03 22.50
CA GLU A 467 25.62 -10.55 21.15
C GLU A 467 27.11 -10.23 20.92
N VAL A 468 27.61 -10.60 19.74
CA VAL A 468 28.94 -10.22 19.23
C VAL A 468 28.77 -9.61 17.84
N ASN A 469 29.02 -8.30 17.72
CA ASN A 469 29.05 -7.55 16.46
C ASN A 469 30.36 -7.82 15.73
N PHE A 470 30.37 -7.83 14.40
CA PHE A 470 31.63 -7.95 13.65
C PHE A 470 31.55 -7.39 12.22
N VAL A 471 32.71 -7.03 11.68
CA VAL A 471 32.87 -6.46 10.34
C VAL A 471 33.44 -7.52 9.40
N VAL A 472 32.77 -7.76 8.28
CA VAL A 472 33.19 -8.72 7.25
C VAL A 472 33.85 -7.97 6.09
N SER A 473 35.01 -8.46 5.67
CA SER A 473 35.70 -7.99 4.48
C SER A 473 34.92 -8.40 3.23
N ASN A 474 34.66 -7.48 2.32
CA ASN A 474 34.26 -7.78 0.95
C ASN A 474 35.47 -8.14 0.05
N GLY A 475 36.64 -8.31 0.67
CA GLY A 475 37.91 -8.60 0.02
C GLY A 475 38.65 -7.34 -0.35
N SER A 476 39.73 -7.52 -1.10
CA SER A 476 40.19 -6.44 -1.97
C SER A 476 39.02 -6.03 -2.85
N ALA A 477 38.83 -4.72 -3.02
CA ALA A 477 37.85 -4.18 -3.94
C ALA A 477 37.91 -4.97 -5.28
N PRO A 478 36.79 -5.56 -5.77
CA PRO A 478 36.77 -6.32 -7.01
C PRO A 478 37.42 -5.52 -8.13
N ALA A 479 38.06 -6.19 -9.08
CA ALA A 479 38.62 -5.49 -10.24
C ALA A 479 37.53 -4.64 -10.91
N GLY A 480 37.66 -3.31 -10.82
CA GLY A 480 36.64 -2.35 -11.29
C GLY A 480 35.94 -1.54 -10.18
N VAL A 481 36.14 -1.85 -8.90
CA VAL A 481 35.71 -1.01 -7.76
C VAL A 481 36.83 -0.04 -7.38
N ILE A 482 36.51 1.25 -7.33
CA ILE A 482 37.47 2.34 -7.18
C ILE A 482 37.35 2.93 -5.77
N PRO A 483 38.36 2.75 -4.90
CA PRO A 483 38.33 3.31 -3.55
C PRO A 483 38.53 4.82 -3.60
N ILE A 484 37.68 5.55 -2.89
CA ILE A 484 37.79 6.99 -2.68
C ILE A 484 38.22 7.22 -1.23
N SER A 485 39.37 7.85 -1.06
CA SER A 485 39.98 8.08 0.25
C SER A 485 40.34 9.55 0.50
N SER A 486 40.24 10.42 -0.50
CA SER A 486 40.50 11.86 -0.33
C SER A 486 39.58 12.71 -1.21
N ILE A 487 39.47 14.00 -0.87
CA ILE A 487 38.67 14.96 -1.63
C ILE A 487 39.21 15.14 -3.07
N GLU A 488 40.52 14.99 -3.28
CA GLU A 488 41.13 15.03 -4.61
C GLU A 488 40.72 13.82 -5.46
N SER A 489 40.71 12.60 -4.89
CA SER A 489 40.23 11.40 -5.59
C SER A 489 38.74 11.47 -5.88
N LEU A 490 37.95 12.03 -4.96
CA LEU A 490 36.52 12.25 -5.16
C LEU A 490 36.26 13.18 -6.36
N GLN A 491 37.00 14.28 -6.47
CA GLN A 491 36.86 15.27 -7.55
C GLN A 491 37.21 14.71 -8.94
N GLN A 492 37.90 13.55 -9.05
CA GLN A 492 38.24 12.95 -10.34
C GLN A 492 37.09 12.17 -11.00
N ILE A 493 36.03 11.83 -10.27
CA ILE A 493 34.92 11.01 -10.77
C ILE A 493 34.23 11.71 -11.95
N GLY A 494 34.26 11.06 -13.11
CA GLY A 494 33.75 11.59 -14.37
C GLY A 494 34.58 12.74 -14.95
N ALA A 495 35.88 12.78 -14.66
CA ALA A 495 36.82 13.75 -15.25
C ALA A 495 38.06 13.09 -15.87
N THR A 496 38.29 11.80 -15.60
CA THR A 496 39.47 11.06 -16.05
C THR A 496 39.10 9.62 -16.41
N PRO A 497 39.82 8.98 -17.35
CA PRO A 497 39.58 7.57 -17.69
C PRO A 497 39.75 6.61 -16.49
N GLU A 498 40.59 6.96 -15.52
CA GLU A 498 40.81 6.18 -14.30
C GLU A 498 39.62 6.22 -13.33
N TYR A 499 38.80 7.28 -13.42
CA TYR A 499 37.60 7.48 -12.60
C TYR A 499 36.39 7.73 -13.52
N PRO A 500 35.92 6.72 -14.27
CA PRO A 500 34.82 6.87 -15.23
C PRO A 500 33.47 7.14 -14.54
N ASN A 501 32.57 7.86 -15.19
CA ASN A 501 31.21 8.14 -14.68
C ASN A 501 30.32 6.89 -14.47
N SER A 502 30.71 5.73 -14.97
CA SER A 502 30.05 4.42 -14.80
C SER A 502 30.74 3.52 -13.76
N GLY A 503 31.76 4.03 -13.07
CA GLY A 503 32.53 3.26 -12.08
C GLY A 503 31.73 2.87 -10.84
N HIS A 504 32.19 1.84 -10.14
CA HIS A 504 31.69 1.48 -8.81
C HIS A 504 32.64 2.07 -7.77
N TYR A 505 32.19 3.07 -7.04
CA TYR A 505 32.96 3.83 -6.07
C TYR A 505 32.56 3.48 -4.65
N VAL A 506 33.56 3.39 -3.77
CA VAL A 506 33.35 3.21 -2.35
C VAL A 506 34.19 4.18 -1.53
N LEU A 507 33.57 4.82 -0.55
CA LEU A 507 34.34 5.54 0.46
C LEU A 507 35.07 4.53 1.35
N THR A 508 36.33 4.84 1.67
CA THR A 508 37.18 4.00 2.53
C THR A 508 37.52 4.66 3.86
N GLN A 509 37.23 5.95 4.00
CA GLN A 509 37.39 6.74 5.21
C GLN A 509 36.54 8.01 5.14
N ASN A 510 36.37 8.68 6.28
CA ASN A 510 35.78 10.02 6.32
C ASN A 510 36.65 11.02 5.54
N ILE A 511 36.02 11.96 4.84
CA ILE A 511 36.69 12.98 4.03
C ILE A 511 36.37 14.36 4.59
N ASP A 512 37.41 15.11 4.98
CA ASP A 512 37.29 16.55 5.27
C ASP A 512 37.40 17.36 3.96
N ALA A 513 36.29 17.93 3.54
CA ALA A 513 36.16 18.74 2.34
C ALA A 513 36.18 20.25 2.62
N SER A 514 36.47 20.71 3.85
CA SER A 514 36.44 22.14 4.22
C SER A 514 37.37 23.04 3.38
N ALA A 515 38.46 22.49 2.88
CA ALA A 515 39.40 23.17 1.99
C ALA A 515 38.75 23.61 0.67
N THR A 516 37.65 22.96 0.25
CA THR A 516 36.95 23.27 -1.01
C THR A 516 36.43 24.70 -1.03
N SER A 517 36.17 25.33 0.11
CA SER A 517 35.74 26.74 0.19
C SER A 517 36.72 27.75 -0.44
N GLN A 518 37.99 27.38 -0.58
CA GLN A 518 39.02 28.22 -1.22
C GLN A 518 39.34 27.77 -2.66
N TRP A 519 38.73 26.67 -3.12
CA TRP A 519 38.96 26.13 -4.46
C TRP A 519 38.27 27.01 -5.52
N ASN A 520 38.78 26.92 -6.75
CA ASN A 520 38.18 27.58 -7.92
C ASN A 520 37.89 29.07 -7.73
N LYS A 521 38.79 29.79 -7.04
CA LYS A 521 38.67 31.23 -6.71
C LYS A 521 37.45 31.56 -5.82
N GLY A 522 37.02 30.61 -4.99
CA GLY A 522 35.89 30.77 -4.08
C GLY A 522 34.57 30.19 -4.61
N GLU A 523 34.56 29.59 -5.80
CA GLU A 523 33.38 28.89 -6.35
C GLU A 523 33.20 27.48 -5.76
N GLY A 524 34.18 26.98 -5.00
CA GLY A 524 34.04 25.72 -4.30
C GLY A 524 34.44 24.48 -5.11
N PHE A 525 34.00 23.32 -4.64
CA PHE A 525 34.07 22.04 -5.33
C PHE A 525 33.27 22.09 -6.64
N VAL A 526 33.76 21.40 -7.69
CA VAL A 526 33.04 21.31 -8.98
C VAL A 526 32.15 20.07 -8.93
N PRO A 527 30.82 20.19 -9.14
CA PRO A 527 29.92 19.03 -9.15
C PRO A 527 30.42 17.90 -10.06
N LEU A 528 30.31 16.66 -9.59
CA LEU A 528 30.71 15.46 -10.33
C LEU A 528 29.77 15.21 -11.51
N CYS A 529 30.31 14.68 -12.62
CA CYS A 529 29.54 14.24 -13.80
C CYS A 529 28.57 15.32 -14.33
N MET A 530 29.09 16.52 -14.62
CA MET A 530 28.31 17.67 -15.10
C MET A 530 27.90 17.52 -16.58
N PHE A 531 26.58 17.53 -16.87
CA PHE A 531 26.05 17.45 -18.24
C PHE A 531 26.42 18.69 -19.10
N PRO A 532 26.56 18.59 -20.45
CA PRO A 532 27.02 19.68 -21.33
C PRO A 532 26.23 21.00 -21.19
N PRO A 533 26.84 22.17 -21.48
CA PRO A 533 27.82 22.39 -22.56
C PRO A 533 29.31 22.23 -22.19
N ASN A 534 29.65 22.05 -20.90
CA ASN A 534 31.05 22.11 -20.45
C ASN A 534 31.52 20.89 -19.61
N GLY A 535 30.86 19.72 -19.64
CA GLY A 535 31.24 18.54 -18.85
C GLY A 535 30.86 17.17 -19.44
N GLU A 536 31.35 16.10 -18.79
CA GLU A 536 31.21 14.68 -19.17
C GLU A 536 29.81 14.11 -18.89
N ALA A 537 29.53 12.92 -19.46
CA ALA A 537 28.24 12.24 -19.35
C ALA A 537 27.78 12.01 -17.87
N PRO A 538 26.47 11.90 -17.59
CA PRO A 538 25.93 11.81 -16.24
C PRO A 538 26.42 10.56 -15.49
N PHE A 539 26.32 10.56 -14.16
CA PHE A 539 26.73 9.42 -13.34
C PHE A 539 25.80 8.23 -13.58
N THR A 540 26.36 7.10 -13.99
CA THR A 540 25.64 5.85 -14.32
C THR A 540 26.10 4.67 -13.46
N GLY A 541 27.04 4.91 -12.55
CA GLY A 541 27.69 3.88 -11.74
C GLY A 541 27.01 3.62 -10.39
N ILE A 542 27.81 3.06 -9.47
CA ILE A 542 27.42 2.83 -8.08
C ILE A 542 28.30 3.70 -7.19
N PHE A 543 27.72 4.47 -6.27
CA PHE A 543 28.48 5.21 -5.26
C PHE A 543 27.99 4.82 -3.87
N ASP A 544 28.79 4.05 -3.15
CA ASP A 544 28.50 3.56 -1.81
C ASP A 544 29.37 4.29 -0.77
N GLY A 545 28.72 5.06 0.10
CA GLY A 545 29.40 5.78 1.17
C GLY A 545 29.89 4.89 2.31
N GLN A 546 29.44 3.63 2.41
CA GLN A 546 29.84 2.65 3.44
C GLN A 546 29.69 3.17 4.89
N GLY A 547 28.84 4.17 5.11
CA GLY A 547 28.66 4.85 6.40
C GLY A 547 29.74 5.87 6.77
N TYR A 548 30.69 6.16 5.87
CA TYR A 548 31.65 7.25 6.04
C TYR A 548 31.02 8.61 5.69
N THR A 549 31.57 9.66 6.31
CA THR A 549 31.08 11.04 6.14
C THR A 549 31.98 11.88 5.24
N ILE A 550 31.37 12.78 4.48
CA ILE A 550 32.06 13.89 3.80
C ILE A 550 31.65 15.17 4.51
N THR A 551 32.59 15.80 5.21
CA THR A 551 32.31 16.95 6.08
C THR A 551 32.79 18.26 5.44
N GLY A 552 32.01 19.33 5.57
CA GLY A 552 32.44 20.68 5.20
C GLY A 552 32.54 20.94 3.69
N LEU A 553 31.86 20.15 2.85
CA LEU A 553 31.84 20.37 1.41
C LEU A 553 31.23 21.74 1.10
N TYR A 554 31.96 22.55 0.32
CA TYR A 554 31.51 23.86 -0.13
C TYR A 554 31.39 23.89 -1.66
N ILE A 555 30.20 24.18 -2.17
CA ILE A 555 29.90 24.36 -3.59
C ILE A 555 29.17 25.71 -3.73
N ASN A 556 29.66 26.57 -4.61
CA ASN A 556 29.03 27.83 -4.94
C ASN A 556 29.12 28.06 -6.45
N GLN A 557 28.18 27.48 -7.19
CA GLN A 557 28.16 27.50 -8.65
C GLN A 557 26.97 28.35 -9.13
N ASN A 558 27.23 29.58 -9.58
CA ASN A 558 26.18 30.44 -10.14
C ASN A 558 25.95 30.14 -11.65
N LEU A 559 25.57 28.91 -11.95
CA LEU A 559 25.32 28.39 -13.30
C LEU A 559 23.87 27.93 -13.43
N ASP A 560 23.30 28.04 -14.64
CA ASP A 560 22.00 27.45 -15.03
C ASP A 560 22.10 25.90 -15.17
N ALA A 561 22.88 25.26 -14.30
CA ALA A 561 23.16 23.81 -14.32
C ALA A 561 22.73 23.16 -13.01
N PRO A 562 22.47 21.83 -13.01
CA PRO A 562 22.19 21.08 -11.80
C PRO A 562 23.41 21.05 -10.87
N THR A 563 23.19 21.32 -9.58
CA THR A 563 24.25 21.48 -8.58
C THR A 563 24.01 20.59 -7.36
N GLY A 564 25.06 19.85 -6.99
CA GLY A 564 25.19 19.03 -5.79
C GLY A 564 26.55 18.38 -5.76
N LEU A 565 26.81 17.42 -4.86
CA LEU A 565 28.01 16.56 -4.98
C LEU A 565 28.07 15.96 -6.39
N PHE A 566 26.95 15.41 -6.85
CA PHE A 566 26.71 15.09 -8.26
C PHE A 566 25.91 16.20 -8.93
N SER A 567 26.26 16.52 -10.16
CA SER A 567 25.40 17.35 -11.00
C SER A 567 24.16 16.53 -11.41
N THR A 568 24.37 15.44 -12.15
CA THR A 568 23.30 14.59 -12.67
C THR A 568 23.58 13.10 -12.44
N ILE A 569 22.58 12.39 -11.93
CA ILE A 569 22.54 10.93 -11.80
C ILE A 569 21.55 10.38 -12.83
N ALA A 570 22.00 9.45 -13.66
CA ALA A 570 21.24 8.85 -14.76
C ALA A 570 20.46 7.60 -14.31
N PRO A 571 19.56 7.07 -15.18
CA PRO A 571 18.82 5.84 -14.92
C PRO A 571 19.72 4.68 -14.51
N ASP A 572 19.18 3.82 -13.64
CA ASP A 572 19.82 2.60 -13.10
C ASP A 572 21.05 2.82 -12.21
N ALA A 573 21.50 4.06 -12.04
CA ALA A 573 22.56 4.38 -11.08
C ALA A 573 22.09 4.15 -9.64
N VAL A 574 23.04 3.80 -8.77
CA VAL A 574 22.77 3.56 -7.34
C VAL A 574 23.68 4.45 -6.51
N VAL A 575 23.08 5.26 -5.65
CA VAL A 575 23.83 6.02 -4.63
C VAL A 575 23.28 5.66 -3.27
N CYS A 576 24.14 5.11 -2.41
CA CYS A 576 23.71 4.62 -1.11
C CYS A 576 24.68 4.97 0.01
N SER A 577 24.15 5.09 1.23
CA SER A 577 24.93 5.26 2.47
C SER A 577 25.88 6.46 2.47
N VAL A 578 25.59 7.51 1.70
CA VAL A 578 26.39 8.74 1.63
C VAL A 578 25.91 9.72 2.68
N THR A 579 26.81 10.18 3.55
CA THR A 579 26.50 11.23 4.53
C THR A 579 27.33 12.48 4.25
N LEU A 580 26.63 13.58 3.94
CA LEU A 580 27.19 14.92 3.80
C LEU A 580 26.93 15.71 5.08
N GLU A 581 27.98 16.20 5.74
CA GLU A 581 27.85 16.86 7.05
C GLU A 581 28.41 18.29 7.05
N ALA A 582 27.65 19.24 7.58
CA ALA A 582 28.03 20.65 7.69
C ALA A 582 28.44 21.26 6.32
N CYS A 583 27.74 20.87 5.27
CA CYS A 583 28.04 21.27 3.89
C CYS A 583 27.27 22.54 3.49
N THR A 584 27.83 23.34 2.57
CA THR A 584 27.17 24.51 1.98
C THR A 584 27.11 24.35 0.48
N VAL A 585 25.90 24.31 -0.09
CA VAL A 585 25.68 24.14 -1.53
C VAL A 585 24.83 25.28 -2.05
N THR A 586 25.40 26.08 -2.96
CA THR A 586 24.71 27.18 -3.65
C THR A 586 24.73 26.93 -5.16
N GLY A 587 23.57 26.99 -5.80
CA GLY A 587 23.39 26.71 -7.23
C GLY A 587 22.34 27.59 -7.93
N GLY A 588 22.27 27.49 -9.25
CA GLY A 588 21.30 28.23 -10.07
C GLY A 588 19.97 27.50 -10.24
N ASP A 589 19.91 26.44 -11.06
CA ASP A 589 18.61 25.87 -11.48
C ASP A 589 18.06 24.76 -10.55
N SER A 590 18.70 23.58 -10.56
CA SER A 590 18.28 22.41 -9.79
C SER A 590 19.34 22.07 -8.75
N VAL A 591 19.06 22.31 -7.47
CA VAL A 591 20.07 22.25 -6.41
C VAL A 591 19.69 21.23 -5.34
N GLY A 592 20.62 20.33 -5.02
CA GLY A 592 20.54 19.40 -3.89
C GLY A 592 21.90 19.22 -3.23
N GLY A 593 21.95 18.87 -1.95
CA GLY A 593 23.22 18.58 -1.28
C GLY A 593 23.98 17.43 -1.96
N LEU A 594 23.29 16.32 -2.22
CA LEU A 594 23.84 15.14 -2.87
C LEU A 594 23.79 15.24 -4.40
N ALA A 595 22.65 15.63 -4.97
CA ALA A 595 22.52 15.71 -6.42
C ALA A 595 21.58 16.82 -6.87
N GLY A 596 21.94 17.49 -7.98
CA GLY A 596 21.08 18.46 -8.62
C GLY A 596 19.92 17.81 -9.39
N GLN A 597 20.21 16.81 -10.21
CA GLN A 597 19.23 16.05 -11.00
C GLN A 597 19.41 14.54 -10.83
N VAL A 598 18.29 13.82 -10.76
CA VAL A 598 18.24 12.36 -10.64
C VAL A 598 17.14 11.78 -11.52
N TYR A 599 17.49 10.80 -12.36
CA TYR A 599 16.56 10.17 -13.29
C TYR A 599 16.54 8.66 -13.06
N MET A 600 15.39 8.09 -12.71
CA MET A 600 15.15 6.64 -12.60
C MET A 600 16.26 5.87 -11.88
N ALA A 601 16.80 6.48 -10.82
CA ALA A 601 17.89 5.93 -10.03
C ALA A 601 17.40 5.42 -8.67
N THR A 602 18.28 4.73 -7.95
CA THR A 602 18.03 4.35 -6.55
C THR A 602 18.90 5.20 -5.63
N ILE A 603 18.24 5.97 -4.75
CA ILE A 603 18.90 6.74 -3.69
C ILE A 603 18.44 6.18 -2.35
N ASP A 604 19.35 5.53 -1.63
CA ASP A 604 19.02 4.84 -0.38
C ASP A 604 19.94 5.25 0.76
N ASN A 605 19.37 5.44 1.96
CA ASN A 605 20.14 5.69 3.18
C ASN A 605 21.16 6.85 3.06
N CYS A 606 20.81 7.90 2.33
CA CYS A 606 21.66 9.07 2.16
C CYS A 606 21.23 10.20 3.12
N ALA A 607 22.22 10.94 3.63
CA ALA A 607 22.00 11.99 4.60
C ALA A 607 22.72 13.29 4.22
N MET A 608 22.10 14.43 4.54
CA MET A 608 22.69 15.76 4.37
C MET A 608 22.44 16.65 5.59
N SER A 609 23.46 17.39 6.04
CA SER A 609 23.30 18.51 6.95
C SER A 609 24.05 19.78 6.49
N GLY A 610 23.45 20.94 6.75
CA GLY A 610 24.04 22.24 6.43
C GLY A 610 23.08 23.19 5.71
N VAL A 611 23.58 23.95 4.72
CA VAL A 611 22.82 24.99 4.01
C VAL A 611 22.76 24.68 2.52
N VAL A 612 21.55 24.69 1.96
CA VAL A 612 21.34 24.55 0.51
C VAL A 612 20.56 25.74 -0.01
N THR A 613 21.09 26.42 -1.02
CA THR A 613 20.50 27.63 -1.61
C THR A 613 20.43 27.50 -3.13
N ALA A 614 19.25 27.72 -3.71
CA ALA A 614 19.07 27.89 -5.14
C ALA A 614 18.63 29.31 -5.45
N SER A 615 19.25 29.95 -6.45
CA SER A 615 18.81 31.25 -6.98
C SER A 615 17.70 31.13 -8.04
N GLY A 616 17.51 29.93 -8.61
CA GLY A 616 16.54 29.58 -9.65
C GLY A 616 15.48 28.57 -9.20
N ALA A 617 15.07 27.65 -10.08
CA ALA A 617 13.74 27.05 -10.02
C ALA A 617 13.53 25.96 -8.95
N LYS A 618 14.49 25.04 -8.70
CA LYS A 618 14.24 23.84 -7.86
C LYS A 618 15.33 23.67 -6.79
N CYS A 619 14.92 23.62 -5.53
CA CYS A 619 15.84 23.47 -4.40
C CYS A 619 15.38 22.38 -3.43
N GLY A 620 16.22 21.37 -3.20
CA GLY A 620 16.02 20.36 -2.18
C GLY A 620 17.20 20.28 -1.24
N GLY A 621 17.01 19.92 0.03
CA GLY A 621 18.14 19.79 0.96
C GLY A 621 19.08 18.64 0.58
N LEU A 622 18.55 17.50 0.11
CA LEU A 622 19.36 16.37 -0.37
C LEU A 622 19.39 16.30 -1.90
N LEU A 623 18.23 16.37 -2.54
CA LEU A 623 18.08 16.18 -3.99
C LEU A 623 17.31 17.33 -4.62
N GLY A 624 17.77 17.84 -5.75
CA GLY A 624 17.06 18.86 -6.52
C GLY A 624 15.83 18.27 -7.24
N ASP A 625 15.98 17.96 -8.53
CA ASP A 625 14.91 17.47 -9.39
C ASP A 625 15.04 15.96 -9.64
N CYS A 626 14.00 15.21 -9.28
CA CYS A 626 13.95 13.75 -9.43
C CYS A 626 12.81 13.34 -10.37
N MET A 627 13.05 12.38 -11.26
CA MET A 627 12.04 11.80 -12.14
C MET A 627 12.10 10.27 -12.05
N GLY A 628 11.00 9.60 -11.69
CA GLY A 628 10.91 8.15 -11.56
C GLY A 628 11.90 7.52 -10.58
N THR A 629 12.40 8.31 -9.62
CA THR A 629 13.48 7.88 -8.72
C THR A 629 12.91 7.30 -7.45
N SER A 630 13.49 6.18 -6.99
CA SER A 630 13.19 5.59 -5.68
C SER A 630 14.10 6.21 -4.62
N ILE A 631 13.49 6.88 -3.64
CA ILE A 631 14.19 7.55 -2.54
C ILE A 631 13.75 6.91 -1.23
N THR A 632 14.65 6.15 -0.60
CA THR A 632 14.35 5.36 0.60
C THR A 632 15.27 5.71 1.75
N ARG A 633 14.74 5.82 2.97
CA ARG A 633 15.52 6.00 4.21
C ARG A 633 16.46 7.21 4.19
N CYS A 634 16.12 8.23 3.41
CA CYS A 634 16.95 9.41 3.23
C CYS A 634 16.59 10.50 4.25
N LYS A 635 17.60 11.19 4.78
CA LYS A 635 17.43 12.25 5.78
C LYS A 635 18.09 13.57 5.36
N ALA A 636 17.46 14.70 5.67
CA ALA A 636 18.11 16.00 5.65
C ALA A 636 17.88 16.77 6.97
N ASN A 637 18.95 17.36 7.51
CA ASN A 637 18.91 18.34 8.60
C ASN A 637 19.52 19.66 8.10
N ALA A 638 18.73 20.50 7.44
CA ALA A 638 19.26 21.59 6.64
C ALA A 638 18.42 22.87 6.68
N GLU A 639 19.09 23.99 6.42
CA GLU A 639 18.44 25.22 5.98
C GLU A 639 18.37 25.22 4.45
N VAL A 640 17.16 25.18 3.90
CA VAL A 640 16.89 25.14 2.45
C VAL A 640 16.24 26.43 2.00
N ARG A 641 16.86 27.10 1.03
CA ARG A 641 16.39 28.38 0.46
C ARG A 641 16.21 28.22 -1.05
N GLY A 642 15.00 28.37 -1.57
CA GLY A 642 14.70 28.11 -2.99
C GLY A 642 13.77 29.11 -3.67
N GLY A 643 13.71 29.00 -5.00
CA GLY A 643 12.82 29.75 -5.88
C GLY A 643 11.46 29.07 -6.08
N GLU A 644 11.19 28.57 -7.28
CA GLU A 644 9.86 28.11 -7.73
C GLU A 644 9.32 26.87 -6.99
N LEU A 645 10.17 25.86 -6.78
CA LEU A 645 9.88 24.59 -6.12
C LEU A 645 10.93 24.34 -5.05
N THR A 646 10.49 24.28 -3.81
CA THR A 646 11.39 24.10 -2.67
C THR A 646 10.90 22.97 -1.78
N GLY A 647 11.79 22.03 -1.47
CA GLY A 647 11.54 20.92 -0.55
C GLY A 647 12.67 20.78 0.47
N GLY A 648 12.39 20.35 1.70
CA GLY A 648 13.47 20.14 2.67
C GLY A 648 14.37 18.96 2.34
N LEU A 649 13.83 17.85 1.81
CA LEU A 649 14.60 16.69 1.37
C LEU A 649 14.79 16.70 -0.16
N VAL A 650 13.69 16.87 -0.90
CA VAL A 650 13.66 16.73 -2.37
C VAL A 650 12.87 17.89 -2.98
N ALA A 651 13.38 18.63 -3.96
CA ALA A 651 12.59 19.71 -4.55
C ALA A 651 11.34 19.17 -5.28
N ARG A 652 11.54 18.15 -6.13
CA ARG A 652 10.48 17.48 -6.89
C ARG A 652 10.80 16.00 -7.10
N ASN A 653 9.82 15.12 -6.99
CA ASN A 653 9.88 13.73 -7.46
C ASN A 653 8.67 13.39 -8.35
N SER A 654 8.85 13.37 -9.68
CA SER A 654 7.79 13.12 -10.66
C SER A 654 7.83 11.71 -11.26
N ASP A 655 6.94 11.42 -12.21
CA ASP A 655 6.93 10.19 -13.04
C ASP A 655 6.96 8.90 -12.21
N TYR A 656 6.03 8.78 -11.26
CA TYR A 656 5.87 7.61 -10.39
C TYR A 656 7.03 7.37 -9.41
N GLY A 657 7.87 8.38 -9.16
CA GLY A 657 8.89 8.33 -8.11
C GLY A 657 8.30 8.29 -6.70
N ASP A 658 8.94 7.51 -5.83
CA ASP A 658 8.55 7.28 -4.45
C ASP A 658 9.51 7.96 -3.47
N ILE A 659 8.97 8.60 -2.42
CA ILE A 659 9.74 8.95 -1.22
C ILE A 659 9.20 8.09 -0.07
N GLN A 660 10.04 7.20 0.47
CA GLN A 660 9.67 6.29 1.55
C GLN A 660 10.63 6.43 2.72
N GLU A 661 10.10 6.46 3.94
CA GLU A 661 10.89 6.62 5.17
C GLU A 661 11.80 7.87 5.13
N GLY A 662 11.35 8.91 4.43
CA GLY A 662 12.04 10.18 4.30
C GLY A 662 11.91 11.01 5.58
N ARG A 663 13.02 11.60 6.04
CA ARG A 663 13.03 12.47 7.22
C ARG A 663 13.60 13.85 6.91
N PHE A 664 12.89 14.90 7.30
CA PHE A 664 13.40 16.26 7.25
C PHE A 664 13.33 16.97 8.60
N GLU A 665 14.43 17.63 8.96
CA GLU A 665 14.54 18.54 10.09
C GLU A 665 15.16 19.85 9.62
N GLY A 666 14.63 20.99 10.07
CA GLY A 666 15.26 22.29 9.78
C GLY A 666 14.29 23.34 9.29
N GLN A 667 14.75 24.18 8.35
CA GLN A 667 14.02 25.35 7.87
C GLN A 667 13.93 25.33 6.35
N VAL A 668 12.74 25.54 5.80
CA VAL A 668 12.51 25.67 4.36
C VAL A 668 11.95 27.04 4.06
N THR A 669 12.63 27.82 3.22
CA THR A 669 12.14 29.11 2.72
C THR A 669 12.07 29.08 1.20
N GLY A 670 10.86 29.14 0.65
CA GLY A 670 10.63 29.22 -0.78
C GLY A 670 10.05 30.57 -1.20
N THR A 671 10.61 31.17 -2.26
CA THR A 671 10.13 32.47 -2.78
C THR A 671 9.13 32.34 -3.93
N GLY A 672 9.00 31.15 -4.52
CA GLY A 672 8.11 30.87 -5.62
C GLY A 672 6.93 29.97 -5.25
N ASN A 673 6.31 29.36 -6.26
CA ASN A 673 4.93 28.88 -6.20
C ASN A 673 4.68 27.66 -5.33
N THR A 674 5.64 26.75 -5.15
CA THR A 674 5.39 25.46 -4.49
C THR A 674 6.46 25.17 -3.45
N VAL A 675 6.06 25.10 -2.19
CA VAL A 675 6.99 24.94 -1.05
C VAL A 675 6.47 23.84 -0.13
N GLY A 676 7.33 22.87 0.19
CA GLY A 676 7.02 21.81 1.14
C GLY A 676 8.14 21.55 2.13
N GLY A 677 7.81 21.11 3.35
CA GLY A 677 8.81 20.77 4.35
C GLY A 677 9.63 19.54 3.99
N LEU A 678 9.04 18.50 3.38
CA LEU A 678 9.80 17.37 2.82
C LEU A 678 10.06 17.57 1.33
N THR A 679 9.03 17.94 0.56
CA THR A 679 9.15 18.07 -0.88
C THR A 679 8.26 19.14 -1.48
N GLY A 680 8.70 19.84 -2.53
CA GLY A 680 7.80 20.76 -3.24
C GLY A 680 6.64 20.00 -3.87
N PHE A 681 6.93 18.95 -4.63
CA PHE A 681 5.93 18.10 -5.29
C PHE A 681 6.42 16.66 -5.38
N ALA A 682 5.57 15.70 -5.04
CA ALA A 682 5.85 14.29 -5.24
C ALA A 682 4.63 13.49 -5.72
N TYR A 683 4.90 12.35 -6.35
CA TYR A 683 3.85 11.40 -6.70
C TYR A 683 3.39 10.63 -5.46
N ASN A 684 4.29 9.87 -4.82
CA ASN A 684 4.02 9.14 -3.58
C ASN A 684 4.94 9.58 -2.43
N ILE A 685 4.37 9.71 -1.23
CA ILE A 685 5.07 10.03 0.02
C ILE A 685 4.59 9.07 1.11
N LEU A 686 5.46 8.17 1.58
CA LEU A 686 5.09 7.10 2.50
C LEU A 686 5.97 7.08 3.75
N HIS A 687 5.36 6.89 4.92
CA HIS A 687 6.06 6.67 6.19
C HIS A 687 7.07 7.79 6.51
N CYS A 688 6.79 9.01 6.06
CA CYS A 688 7.72 10.12 6.17
C CYS A 688 7.47 10.94 7.44
N THR A 689 8.55 11.52 7.96
CA THR A 689 8.52 12.35 9.16
C THR A 689 9.13 13.73 8.90
N VAL A 690 8.44 14.79 9.31
CA VAL A 690 8.92 16.18 9.16
C VAL A 690 8.83 16.94 10.47
N HIS A 691 9.93 17.56 10.89
CA HIS A 691 9.97 18.53 11.99
C HIS A 691 10.62 19.84 11.50
N ALA A 692 9.82 20.82 11.09
CA ALA A 692 10.35 21.98 10.38
C ALA A 692 9.53 23.28 10.52
N THR A 693 10.17 24.41 10.19
CA THR A 693 9.45 25.62 9.79
C THR A 693 9.47 25.71 8.27
N VAL A 694 8.31 25.99 7.68
CA VAL A 694 8.13 26.14 6.23
C VAL A 694 7.55 27.53 5.96
N THR A 695 8.33 28.37 5.30
CA THR A 695 7.91 29.72 4.89
C THR A 695 7.81 29.76 3.36
N GLY A 696 6.60 29.96 2.84
CA GLY A 696 6.34 30.06 1.41
C GLY A 696 5.78 31.42 1.01
N ARG A 697 6.39 32.07 0.02
CA ARG A 697 5.91 33.35 -0.52
C ARG A 697 5.01 33.22 -1.75
N GLY A 698 4.94 32.03 -2.35
CA GLY A 698 4.04 31.73 -3.46
C GLY A 698 2.76 31.03 -3.01
N SER A 699 2.06 30.44 -3.99
CA SER A 699 0.69 29.93 -3.81
C SER A 699 0.59 28.65 -2.97
N TYR A 700 1.33 27.60 -3.29
CA TYR A 700 1.11 26.28 -2.71
C TYR A 700 2.14 25.99 -1.62
N VAL A 701 1.72 26.03 -0.36
CA VAL A 701 2.62 25.84 0.78
C VAL A 701 2.11 24.73 1.67
N GLY A 702 2.91 23.68 1.87
CA GLY A 702 2.58 22.54 2.72
C GLY A 702 3.65 22.24 3.75
N GLY A 703 3.27 21.74 4.93
CA GLY A 703 4.26 21.28 5.90
C GLY A 703 4.98 20.00 5.49
N LEU A 704 4.32 19.08 4.76
CA LEU A 704 4.96 17.93 4.13
C LEU A 704 5.30 18.25 2.67
N ALA A 705 4.28 18.62 1.89
CA ALA A 705 4.45 18.90 0.47
C ALA A 705 3.62 20.07 -0.04
N GLY A 706 4.16 20.85 -0.98
CA GLY A 706 3.37 21.89 -1.66
C GLY A 706 2.21 21.29 -2.45
N GLY A 707 2.44 20.16 -3.13
CA GLY A 707 1.39 19.34 -3.74
C GLY A 707 1.74 17.85 -3.85
N ALA A 708 0.71 17.02 -3.98
CA ALA A 708 0.84 15.57 -4.18
C ALA A 708 -0.16 15.04 -5.22
N ALA A 709 0.28 14.07 -6.04
CA ALA A 709 -0.49 13.56 -7.18
C ALA A 709 -1.03 12.13 -7.01
N ALA A 710 -0.48 11.31 -6.11
CA ALA A 710 -0.95 9.95 -5.84
C ALA A 710 -1.09 9.68 -4.34
N VAL A 711 -0.21 8.90 -3.71
CA VAL A 711 -0.46 8.42 -2.32
C VAL A 711 0.35 9.21 -1.30
N VAL A 712 -0.32 9.71 -0.27
CA VAL A 712 0.31 10.23 0.96
C VAL A 712 -0.19 9.40 2.13
N GLN A 713 0.69 8.60 2.73
CA GLN A 713 0.28 7.60 3.72
C GLN A 713 1.24 7.52 4.90
N ASP A 714 0.68 7.32 6.09
CA ASP A 714 1.41 7.08 7.34
C ASP A 714 2.47 8.16 7.64
N CYS A 715 2.16 9.41 7.31
CA CYS A 715 3.08 10.52 7.49
C CYS A 715 2.82 11.28 8.80
N PHE A 716 3.90 11.61 9.51
CA PHE A 716 3.86 12.41 10.74
C PHE A 716 4.58 13.75 10.55
N VAL A 717 3.86 14.84 10.79
CA VAL A 717 4.33 16.19 10.47
C VAL A 717 4.13 17.11 11.66
N GLU A 718 5.21 17.66 12.17
CA GLU A 718 5.20 18.68 13.23
C GLU A 718 5.86 19.95 12.71
N VAL A 719 5.06 20.98 12.44
CA VAL A 719 5.51 22.11 11.63
C VAL A 719 4.95 23.45 12.08
N THR A 720 5.72 24.50 11.79
CA THR A 720 5.18 25.86 11.65
C THR A 720 5.16 26.22 10.17
N VAL A 721 3.98 26.46 9.61
CA VAL A 721 3.81 26.85 8.20
C VAL A 721 3.36 28.30 8.12
N GLU A 722 4.12 29.11 7.37
CA GLU A 722 3.82 30.51 7.09
C GLU A 722 3.68 30.72 5.58
N GLY A 723 2.51 31.18 5.13
CA GLY A 723 2.21 31.45 3.72
C GLY A 723 1.77 32.89 3.45
N ASP A 724 2.40 33.56 2.48
CA ASP A 724 2.00 34.92 2.08
C ASP A 724 0.77 34.93 1.15
N ALA A 725 0.49 33.82 0.46
CA ALA A 725 -0.62 33.68 -0.48
C ALA A 725 -1.71 32.71 0.02
N GLY A 726 -2.65 32.35 -0.85
CA GLY A 726 -3.65 31.32 -0.58
C GLY A 726 -3.24 29.95 -1.11
N TYR A 727 -3.81 28.85 -0.58
CA TYR A 727 -3.46 27.43 -0.75
C TYR A 727 -2.38 26.90 0.22
N VAL A 728 -2.66 27.02 1.52
CA VAL A 728 -1.71 26.67 2.58
C VAL A 728 -2.25 25.54 3.46
N GLY A 729 -1.45 24.49 3.66
CA GLY A 729 -1.79 23.36 4.53
C GLY A 729 -0.65 22.92 5.43
N GLY A 730 -0.98 22.25 6.54
CA GLY A 730 0.04 21.67 7.43
C GLY A 730 0.60 20.35 6.91
N LEU A 731 -0.14 19.60 6.08
CA LEU A 731 0.36 18.46 5.30
C LEU A 731 0.62 18.88 3.86
N LEU A 732 -0.45 19.22 3.13
CA LEU A 732 -0.43 19.55 1.71
C LEU A 732 -0.93 20.97 1.43
N GLY A 733 -0.25 21.73 0.57
CA GLY A 733 -0.85 22.94 0.00
C GLY A 733 -2.07 22.57 -0.85
N VAL A 734 -1.87 21.65 -1.80
CA VAL A 734 -2.89 21.11 -2.71
C VAL A 734 -2.85 19.59 -2.78
N GLY A 735 -4.02 18.94 -2.71
CA GLY A 735 -4.18 17.53 -3.09
C GLY A 735 -4.91 17.41 -4.43
N ASP A 736 -4.27 16.80 -5.43
CA ASP A 736 -4.79 16.71 -6.81
C ASP A 736 -5.81 15.59 -7.02
N TYR A 737 -6.49 15.63 -8.18
CA TYR A 737 -7.43 14.60 -8.59
C TYR A 737 -6.72 13.25 -8.77
N GLY A 738 -7.17 12.23 -8.02
CA GLY A 738 -6.56 10.91 -8.04
C GLY A 738 -5.60 10.66 -6.88
N ALA A 739 -5.23 11.71 -6.13
CA ALA A 739 -4.47 11.55 -4.91
C ALA A 739 -5.31 10.98 -3.76
N THR A 740 -4.64 10.34 -2.81
CA THR A 740 -5.18 9.80 -1.56
C THR A 740 -4.32 10.25 -0.39
N VAL A 741 -4.95 10.63 0.72
CA VAL A 741 -4.31 10.97 1.98
C VAL A 741 -4.90 10.06 3.06
N GLU A 742 -4.07 9.18 3.60
CA GLU A 742 -4.50 8.15 4.54
C GLU A 742 -3.59 8.11 5.77
N ASN A 743 -4.21 8.00 6.96
CA ASN A 743 -3.50 7.82 8.23
C ASN A 743 -2.37 8.84 8.46
N CYS A 744 -2.62 10.10 8.11
CA CYS A 744 -1.65 11.17 8.28
C CYS A 744 -1.96 12.01 9.51
N ARG A 745 -0.92 12.44 10.23
CA ARG A 745 -1.06 13.26 11.44
C ARG A 745 -0.23 14.52 11.36
N VAL A 746 -0.86 15.66 11.62
CA VAL A 746 -0.23 16.98 11.61
C VAL A 746 -0.35 17.67 12.95
N LYS A 747 0.73 18.31 13.40
CA LYS A 747 0.80 19.16 14.60
C LYS A 747 1.49 20.48 14.32
N GLY A 748 1.19 21.49 15.15
CA GLY A 748 1.92 22.76 15.19
C GLY A 748 1.03 23.95 14.85
N ALA A 749 1.44 24.77 13.86
CA ALA A 749 0.70 25.96 13.45
C ALA A 749 0.75 26.20 11.94
N VAL A 750 -0.37 26.63 11.34
CA VAL A 750 -0.48 27.13 9.97
C VAL A 750 -1.00 28.56 10.01
N THR A 751 -0.25 29.50 9.47
CA THR A 751 -0.66 30.90 9.32
C THR A 751 -0.53 31.32 7.86
N ALA A 752 -1.60 31.84 7.29
CA ALA A 752 -1.56 32.40 5.94
C ALA A 752 -2.30 33.74 5.84
N ALA A 753 -1.79 34.64 5.00
CA ALA A 753 -2.44 35.91 4.71
C ALA A 753 -3.58 35.78 3.67
N GLY A 754 -3.60 34.68 2.90
CA GLY A 754 -4.56 34.43 1.83
C GLY A 754 -5.75 33.54 2.21
N ASP A 755 -6.42 33.04 1.17
CA ASP A 755 -7.57 32.14 1.27
C ASP A 755 -7.14 30.66 1.14
N TYR A 756 -8.04 29.71 1.39
CA TYR A 756 -7.78 28.26 1.28
C TYR A 756 -6.70 27.78 2.25
N VAL A 757 -7.02 27.80 3.54
CA VAL A 757 -6.08 27.47 4.61
C VAL A 757 -6.61 26.27 5.40
N GLY A 758 -5.82 25.21 5.48
CA GLY A 758 -6.18 23.97 6.17
C GLY A 758 -5.11 23.52 7.16
N GLY A 759 -5.50 22.82 8.22
CA GLY A 759 -4.51 22.17 9.09
C GLY A 759 -3.85 20.96 8.44
N LEU A 760 -4.60 20.19 7.64
CA LEU A 760 -4.10 19.11 6.80
C LEU A 760 -3.85 19.63 5.38
N THR A 761 -4.91 20.08 4.70
CA THR A 761 -4.83 20.48 3.28
C THR A 761 -5.50 21.82 3.02
N GLY A 762 -4.80 22.75 2.36
CA GLY A 762 -5.39 24.03 1.95
C GLY A 762 -6.55 23.84 0.96
N TYR A 763 -6.26 23.19 -0.16
CA TYR A 763 -7.24 22.86 -1.21
C TYR A 763 -7.18 21.39 -1.60
N CYS A 764 -8.32 20.72 -1.50
CA CYS A 764 -8.37 19.27 -1.49
C CYS A 764 -9.32 18.74 -2.58
N ASN A 765 -8.73 18.21 -3.66
CA ASN A 765 -9.38 17.42 -4.71
C ASN A 765 -9.00 15.93 -4.63
N CYS A 766 -8.58 15.49 -3.45
CA CYS A 766 -8.12 14.13 -3.17
C CYS A 766 -9.07 13.43 -2.18
N VAL A 767 -8.94 12.11 -2.07
CA VAL A 767 -9.64 11.33 -1.04
C VAL A 767 -8.85 11.45 0.25
N VAL A 768 -9.53 11.68 1.38
CA VAL A 768 -8.88 11.81 2.69
C VAL A 768 -9.57 10.90 3.70
N THR A 769 -8.80 10.05 4.37
CA THR A 769 -9.30 9.06 5.32
C THR A 769 -8.37 8.95 6.53
N ASP A 770 -8.93 8.62 7.69
CA ASP A 770 -8.19 8.29 8.92
C ASP A 770 -7.13 9.34 9.33
N SER A 771 -7.35 10.61 8.98
CA SER A 771 -6.34 11.66 9.09
C SER A 771 -6.66 12.68 10.18
N ILE A 772 -5.61 13.16 10.83
CA ILE A 772 -5.69 13.91 12.08
C ILE A 772 -4.95 15.24 11.96
N ALA A 773 -5.63 16.32 12.33
CA ALA A 773 -5.03 17.65 12.48
C ALA A 773 -5.13 18.13 13.94
N GLU A 774 -3.99 18.28 14.61
CA GLU A 774 -3.84 18.83 15.97
C GLU A 774 -3.05 20.15 15.90
N ILE A 775 -3.64 21.16 15.26
CA ILE A 775 -2.91 22.32 14.75
C ILE A 775 -3.72 23.60 14.91
N VAL A 776 -3.01 24.70 15.20
CA VAL A 776 -3.61 26.04 15.18
C VAL A 776 -3.59 26.56 13.75
N VAL A 777 -4.74 27.01 13.24
CA VAL A 777 -4.87 27.48 11.86
C VAL A 777 -5.38 28.92 11.83
N SER A 778 -4.70 29.79 11.09
CA SER A 778 -5.13 31.18 10.87
C SER A 778 -5.09 31.54 9.38
N GLY A 779 -6.18 32.09 8.86
CA GLY A 779 -6.32 32.49 7.45
C GLY A 779 -7.32 33.62 7.21
N ASN A 780 -7.58 33.95 5.94
CA ASN A 780 -8.58 34.97 5.56
C ASN A 780 -9.95 34.37 5.19
N SER A 781 -10.08 33.65 4.07
CA SER A 781 -11.33 32.98 3.68
C SER A 781 -11.11 31.50 3.41
N ARG A 782 -12.14 30.65 3.60
CA ARG A 782 -12.05 29.19 3.40
C ARG A 782 -10.99 28.58 4.31
N VAL A 783 -11.22 28.72 5.61
CA VAL A 783 -10.31 28.29 6.66
C VAL A 783 -10.90 27.10 7.38
N GLY A 784 -10.19 25.97 7.38
CA GLY A 784 -10.60 24.74 8.05
C GLY A 784 -9.52 24.21 9.00
N GLY A 785 -9.91 23.65 10.13
CA GLY A 785 -8.95 22.96 11.01
C GLY A 785 -8.34 21.71 10.36
N LEU A 786 -9.03 21.07 9.42
CA LEU A 786 -8.49 19.99 8.59
C LEU A 786 -8.31 20.45 7.13
N ILE A 787 -9.37 20.90 6.48
CA ILE A 787 -9.38 21.23 5.05
C ILE A 787 -9.93 22.65 4.82
N GLY A 788 -9.19 23.51 4.12
CA GLY A 788 -9.69 24.84 3.75
C GLY A 788 -10.86 24.77 2.78
N HIS A 789 -10.64 24.11 1.64
CA HIS A 789 -11.64 23.90 0.59
C HIS A 789 -11.66 22.46 0.10
N TYR A 790 -12.81 21.79 0.24
CA TYR A 790 -13.02 20.42 -0.21
C TYR A 790 -13.88 20.40 -1.47
N MET A 791 -13.33 19.93 -2.58
CA MET A 791 -13.99 19.93 -3.90
C MET A 791 -14.16 18.55 -4.50
N ARG A 792 -13.70 17.51 -3.79
CA ARG A 792 -13.72 16.15 -4.28
C ARG A 792 -15.14 15.59 -4.16
N ASN A 793 -15.59 14.94 -5.23
CA ASN A 793 -16.90 14.30 -5.32
C ASN A 793 -16.87 12.89 -4.68
N ASP A 794 -16.36 12.80 -3.46
CA ASP A 794 -16.09 11.55 -2.72
C ASP A 794 -16.30 11.79 -1.21
N THR A 795 -16.06 10.77 -0.39
CA THR A 795 -16.30 10.84 1.07
C THR A 795 -15.03 11.17 1.84
N LEU A 796 -15.06 12.26 2.62
CA LEU A 796 -14.17 12.48 3.75
C LEU A 796 -14.66 11.64 4.93
N ARG A 797 -13.85 10.68 5.38
CA ARG A 797 -14.22 9.72 6.43
C ARG A 797 -13.17 9.60 7.53
N ASP A 798 -13.64 9.33 8.74
CA ASP A 798 -12.80 8.99 9.90
C ASP A 798 -11.72 10.02 10.25
N CYS A 799 -11.96 11.28 9.89
CA CYS A 799 -11.01 12.37 10.08
C CYS A 799 -11.43 13.30 11.23
N HIS A 800 -10.45 13.92 11.88
CA HIS A 800 -10.76 14.90 12.91
C HIS A 800 -9.75 16.03 13.06
N ALA A 801 -10.25 17.13 13.60
CA ALA A 801 -9.45 18.31 13.92
C ALA A 801 -9.58 18.71 15.40
N THR A 802 -8.46 19.10 15.99
CA THR A 802 -8.36 19.75 17.31
C THR A 802 -7.41 20.94 17.24
N GLY A 803 -7.50 21.84 18.21
CA GLY A 803 -6.72 23.09 18.23
C GLY A 803 -7.63 24.31 18.16
N ALA A 804 -7.16 25.36 17.48
CA ALA A 804 -7.90 26.61 17.32
C ALA A 804 -7.86 27.07 15.86
N VAL A 805 -8.97 27.64 15.38
CA VAL A 805 -9.08 28.17 14.02
C VAL A 805 -9.49 29.64 14.08
N SER A 806 -8.75 30.51 13.40
CA SER A 806 -9.13 31.90 13.18
C SER A 806 -9.26 32.25 11.70
N GLY A 807 -10.35 32.93 11.33
CA GLY A 807 -10.59 33.29 9.94
C GLY A 807 -11.56 34.45 9.74
N GLY A 808 -11.64 34.93 8.50
CA GLY A 808 -12.62 35.91 8.04
C GLY A 808 -13.96 35.24 7.72
N SER A 809 -14.11 34.67 6.52
CA SER A 809 -15.36 34.05 6.03
C SER A 809 -15.17 32.58 5.65
N GLU A 810 -16.26 31.80 5.62
CA GLU A 810 -16.25 30.37 5.27
C GLU A 810 -15.27 29.60 6.19
N VAL A 811 -15.52 29.71 7.50
CA VAL A 811 -14.63 29.18 8.55
C VAL A 811 -15.28 27.97 9.21
N GLY A 812 -14.55 26.85 9.24
CA GLY A 812 -15.00 25.59 9.85
C GLY A 812 -13.97 24.98 10.77
N GLY A 813 -14.40 24.27 11.80
CA GLY A 813 -13.48 23.51 12.66
C GLY A 813 -12.85 22.32 11.94
N LEU A 814 -13.56 21.69 10.99
CA LEU A 814 -13.03 20.65 10.12
C LEU A 814 -12.81 21.18 8.70
N ILE A 815 -13.87 21.67 8.05
CA ILE A 815 -13.83 22.14 6.65
C ILE A 815 -14.30 23.60 6.54
N GLY A 816 -13.53 24.48 5.89
CA GLY A 816 -13.97 25.86 5.62
C GLY A 816 -15.15 25.90 4.65
N TYR A 817 -14.94 25.40 3.43
CA TYR A 817 -15.97 25.29 2.40
C TYR A 817 -15.95 23.90 1.75
N ASN A 818 -17.12 23.26 1.70
CA ASN A 818 -17.33 21.97 1.07
C ASN A 818 -18.19 22.11 -0.19
N ASP A 819 -17.58 21.97 -1.37
CA ASP A 819 -18.23 22.15 -2.67
C ASP A 819 -18.95 20.90 -3.15
N SER A 820 -18.34 19.73 -2.94
CA SER A 820 -18.92 18.50 -3.44
C SER A 820 -18.66 17.18 -2.68
N GLY A 821 -18.17 17.21 -1.44
CA GLY A 821 -17.81 15.98 -0.75
C GLY A 821 -18.79 15.54 0.35
N ALA A 822 -18.96 14.23 0.54
CA ALA A 822 -19.64 13.71 1.73
C ALA A 822 -18.72 13.81 2.96
N VAL A 823 -19.30 14.05 4.13
CA VAL A 823 -18.54 14.09 5.40
C VAL A 823 -19.16 13.08 6.35
N GLU A 824 -18.40 12.03 6.66
CA GLU A 824 -18.85 10.86 7.40
C GLU A 824 -17.94 10.60 8.59
N GLN A 825 -18.51 10.28 9.76
CA GLN A 825 -17.74 9.82 10.93
C GLN A 825 -16.58 10.77 11.30
N CYS A 826 -16.79 12.08 11.11
CA CYS A 826 -15.78 13.10 11.35
C CYS A 826 -16.14 13.96 12.56
N TYR A 827 -15.14 14.55 13.21
CA TYR A 827 -15.40 15.51 14.30
C TYR A 827 -14.42 16.67 14.39
N ALA A 828 -14.90 17.78 14.96
CA ALA A 828 -14.10 18.95 15.28
C ALA A 828 -14.25 19.32 16.77
N ALA A 829 -13.13 19.26 17.50
CA ALA A 829 -13.00 19.81 18.85
C ALA A 829 -12.10 21.06 18.79
N VAL A 830 -12.56 22.05 18.03
CA VAL A 830 -11.80 23.24 17.65
C VAL A 830 -12.49 24.51 18.10
N ASP A 831 -11.79 25.37 18.83
CA ASP A 831 -12.30 26.70 19.14
C ASP A 831 -12.11 27.65 17.95
N ILE A 832 -13.17 28.33 17.55
CA ILE A 832 -13.24 29.16 16.35
C ILE A 832 -13.42 30.63 16.71
N ILE A 833 -12.58 31.47 16.11
CA ILE A 833 -12.71 32.94 16.15
C ILE A 833 -12.86 33.45 14.72
N ALA A 834 -14.00 34.04 14.40
CA ALA A 834 -14.24 34.57 13.06
C ALA A 834 -15.09 35.83 13.06
N ASN A 835 -15.19 36.55 11.94
CA ASN A 835 -15.99 37.78 11.86
C ASN A 835 -16.82 37.95 10.57
N GLY A 836 -16.62 37.10 9.57
CA GLY A 836 -17.26 37.18 8.24
C GLY A 836 -18.52 36.33 8.11
N GLU A 837 -18.83 35.86 6.90
CA GLU A 837 -20.02 35.04 6.66
C GLU A 837 -19.71 33.54 6.77
N ALA A 838 -20.72 32.73 7.14
CA ALA A 838 -20.68 31.27 7.11
C ALA A 838 -19.60 30.66 8.02
N VAL A 839 -19.88 30.67 9.32
CA VAL A 839 -18.98 30.15 10.36
C VAL A 839 -19.65 28.95 11.03
N GLY A 840 -19.00 27.79 11.01
CA GLY A 840 -19.54 26.55 11.57
C GLY A 840 -18.54 25.82 12.45
N GLY A 841 -18.99 25.16 13.52
CA GLY A 841 -18.09 24.37 14.37
C GLY A 841 -17.47 23.16 13.66
N LEU A 842 -18.15 22.56 12.67
CA LEU A 842 -17.61 21.51 11.80
C LEU A 842 -17.32 22.05 10.40
N ILE A 843 -18.32 22.65 9.74
CA ILE A 843 -18.22 23.11 8.35
C ILE A 843 -18.69 24.57 8.23
N GLY A 844 -17.89 25.44 7.62
CA GLY A 844 -18.31 26.83 7.38
C GLY A 844 -19.49 26.92 6.41
N ARG A 845 -19.28 26.48 5.17
CA ARG A 845 -20.31 26.40 4.12
C ARG A 845 -20.31 25.04 3.42
N VAL A 846 -21.49 24.53 3.08
CA VAL A 846 -21.67 23.33 2.26
C VAL A 846 -22.56 23.60 1.06
N TYR A 847 -22.18 23.07 -0.10
CA TYR A 847 -22.92 23.17 -1.36
C TYR A 847 -23.28 21.75 -1.88
N ARG A 848 -24.52 21.29 -1.65
CA ARG A 848 -25.13 20.03 -2.19
C ARG A 848 -24.70 18.65 -1.62
N TRP A 849 -24.51 18.45 -0.31
CA TRP A 849 -24.01 17.15 0.20
C TRP A 849 -24.61 16.61 1.48
N VAL A 850 -24.25 15.36 1.79
CA VAL A 850 -24.59 14.65 3.03
C VAL A 850 -23.45 14.82 4.05
N THR A 851 -23.76 15.46 5.17
CA THR A 851 -22.97 15.36 6.41
C THR A 851 -23.68 14.39 7.33
N TRP A 852 -23.00 13.34 7.77
CA TRP A 852 -23.63 12.36 8.63
C TRP A 852 -22.70 11.71 9.65
N LYS A 853 -23.27 11.25 10.77
CA LYS A 853 -22.53 10.65 11.90
C LYS A 853 -21.34 11.52 12.33
N SER A 854 -21.53 12.83 12.41
CA SER A 854 -20.43 13.78 12.64
C SER A 854 -20.79 14.82 13.70
N TYR A 855 -19.81 15.37 14.41
CA TYR A 855 -20.09 16.32 15.50
C TYR A 855 -19.05 17.43 15.67
N ALA A 856 -19.47 18.52 16.32
CA ALA A 856 -18.59 19.60 16.76
C ALA A 856 -18.78 19.94 18.24
N THR A 857 -17.69 20.06 18.99
CA THR A 857 -17.73 20.36 20.44
C THR A 857 -17.05 21.67 20.82
N GLY A 858 -16.18 22.22 19.96
CA GLY A 858 -15.47 23.47 20.22
C GLY A 858 -16.37 24.70 20.09
N SER A 859 -15.98 25.80 20.74
CA SER A 859 -16.77 27.03 20.77
C SER A 859 -16.65 27.83 19.48
N VAL A 860 -17.73 28.48 19.06
CA VAL A 860 -17.76 29.38 17.90
C VAL A 860 -18.01 30.79 18.38
N TYR A 861 -17.00 31.66 18.29
CA TYR A 861 -17.09 33.07 18.66
C TYR A 861 -16.94 33.96 17.43
N ALA A 862 -18.08 34.46 16.92
CA ALA A 862 -18.14 35.25 15.72
C ALA A 862 -19.11 36.45 15.80
N PRO A 863 -18.90 37.42 16.72
CA PRO A 863 -19.88 38.45 17.05
C PRO A 863 -20.22 39.41 15.88
N GLY A 864 -19.38 39.50 14.85
CA GLY A 864 -19.66 40.26 13.63
C GLY A 864 -20.32 39.45 12.50
N ALA A 865 -20.34 38.12 12.62
CA ALA A 865 -20.62 37.21 11.52
C ALA A 865 -22.11 36.97 11.26
N SER A 866 -22.43 36.66 10.01
CA SER A 866 -23.75 36.16 9.59
C SER A 866 -23.70 34.69 9.23
N ALA A 867 -24.81 33.97 9.43
CA ALA A 867 -24.91 32.52 9.20
C ALA A 867 -23.88 31.75 10.06
N VAL A 868 -24.11 31.75 11.38
CA VAL A 868 -23.23 31.15 12.37
C VAL A 868 -23.91 29.94 12.99
N GLY A 869 -23.29 28.77 12.89
CA GLY A 869 -23.82 27.50 13.40
C GLY A 869 -22.84 26.76 14.30
N GLY A 870 -23.34 25.98 15.25
CA GLY A 870 -22.48 25.11 16.06
C GLY A 870 -21.92 23.92 15.28
N LEU A 871 -22.60 23.46 14.22
CA LEU A 871 -22.11 22.44 13.29
C LEU A 871 -21.82 23.03 11.92
N ILE A 872 -22.83 23.66 11.29
CA ILE A 872 -22.74 24.19 9.92
C ILE A 872 -23.12 25.68 9.90
N GLY A 873 -22.28 26.54 9.34
CA GLY A 873 -22.62 27.96 9.19
C GLY A 873 -23.75 28.18 8.19
N HIS A 874 -23.51 27.78 6.94
CA HIS A 874 -24.47 27.89 5.83
C HIS A 874 -24.61 26.56 5.07
N MET A 875 -25.81 26.00 5.11
CA MET A 875 -26.19 24.85 4.30
C MET A 875 -26.94 25.31 3.05
N GLN A 876 -26.25 25.30 1.91
CA GLN A 876 -26.77 25.82 0.64
C GLN A 876 -27.31 24.70 -0.26
N GLY A 877 -28.44 24.94 -0.90
CA GLY A 877 -29.05 24.02 -1.88
C GLY A 877 -29.98 22.96 -1.26
N MET A 878 -31.06 22.66 -2.00
CA MET A 878 -32.15 21.77 -1.53
C MET A 878 -31.73 20.30 -1.37
N ASP A 879 -30.66 19.88 -2.04
CA ASP A 879 -30.15 18.51 -2.00
C ASP A 879 -29.15 18.28 -0.84
N SER A 880 -28.75 19.34 -0.13
CA SER A 880 -27.90 19.23 1.06
C SER A 880 -28.65 18.56 2.20
N ARG A 881 -28.00 17.63 2.90
CA ARG A 881 -28.54 16.84 4.00
C ARG A 881 -27.56 16.80 5.17
N THR A 882 -28.06 17.03 6.37
CA THR A 882 -27.35 16.75 7.63
C THR A 882 -28.16 15.75 8.42
N SER A 883 -27.59 14.59 8.74
CA SER A 883 -28.28 13.56 9.51
C SER A 883 -27.39 12.86 10.52
N ASP A 884 -27.93 12.52 11.68
CA ASP A 884 -27.18 11.84 12.74
C ASP A 884 -25.97 12.65 13.24
N CYS A 885 -26.16 13.97 13.43
CA CYS A 885 -25.09 14.89 13.80
C CYS A 885 -25.42 15.68 15.08
N TYR A 886 -24.40 16.22 15.74
CA TYR A 886 -24.64 17.10 16.88
C TYR A 886 -23.60 18.21 17.08
N ALA A 887 -24.01 19.28 17.76
CA ALA A 887 -23.14 20.36 18.21
C ALA A 887 -23.35 20.68 19.69
N SER A 888 -22.28 20.77 20.47
CA SER A 888 -22.34 21.09 21.91
C SER A 888 -21.57 22.34 22.33
N GLY A 889 -20.76 22.92 21.43
CA GLY A 889 -20.01 24.13 21.70
C GLY A 889 -20.90 25.38 21.79
N ALA A 890 -20.48 26.37 22.57
CA ALA A 890 -21.17 27.65 22.63
C ALA A 890 -21.05 28.41 21.29
N VAL A 891 -22.12 29.06 20.84
CA VAL A 891 -22.19 29.76 19.56
C VAL A 891 -22.55 31.23 19.80
N THR A 892 -21.68 32.14 19.39
CA THR A 892 -21.92 33.60 19.40
C THR A 892 -21.82 34.13 17.98
N GLY A 893 -22.87 34.80 17.50
CA GLY A 893 -22.95 35.37 16.16
C GLY A 893 -23.65 36.74 16.13
N ASN A 894 -23.76 37.36 14.96
CA ASN A 894 -24.59 38.56 14.78
C ASN A 894 -25.99 38.19 14.26
N THR A 895 -26.08 37.71 13.02
CA THR A 895 -27.35 37.42 12.34
C THR A 895 -27.42 35.95 11.88
N ARG A 896 -28.61 35.34 11.88
CA ARG A 896 -28.82 33.92 11.48
C ARG A 896 -27.95 32.98 12.29
N VAL A 897 -28.14 33.00 13.61
CA VAL A 897 -27.33 32.25 14.57
C VAL A 897 -28.12 31.04 15.06
N GLY A 898 -27.58 29.83 14.84
CA GLY A 898 -28.22 28.58 15.26
C GLY A 898 -27.27 27.72 16.09
N GLY A 899 -27.82 26.96 17.05
CA GLY A 899 -27.03 26.01 17.82
C GLY A 899 -26.44 24.86 16.99
N LEU A 900 -27.11 24.45 15.90
CA LEU A 900 -26.61 23.45 14.95
C LEU A 900 -26.29 24.09 13.59
N VAL A 901 -27.27 24.77 12.98
CA VAL A 901 -27.11 25.38 11.64
C VAL A 901 -27.47 26.86 11.67
N GLY A 902 -26.60 27.73 11.16
CA GLY A 902 -26.91 29.16 11.04
C GLY A 902 -28.02 29.44 10.03
N LEU A 903 -27.74 29.12 8.76
CA LEU A 903 -28.67 29.25 7.63
C LEU A 903 -28.91 27.88 6.98
N ASN A 904 -30.15 27.39 6.99
CA ASN A 904 -30.54 26.12 6.39
C ASN A 904 -31.42 26.28 5.14
N GLU A 905 -30.93 25.83 3.99
CA GLU A 905 -31.70 25.65 2.74
C GLU A 905 -31.94 24.16 2.39
N GLY A 906 -31.36 23.23 3.16
CA GLY A 906 -31.38 21.79 2.91
C GLY A 906 -32.25 21.00 3.91
N MET A 907 -31.87 19.76 4.16
CA MET A 907 -32.55 18.83 5.06
C MET A 907 -31.74 18.60 6.34
N VAL A 908 -32.34 18.84 7.49
CA VAL A 908 -31.77 18.48 8.81
C VAL A 908 -32.60 17.34 9.41
N LEU A 909 -31.97 16.20 9.67
CA LEU A 909 -32.61 15.00 10.23
C LEU A 909 -31.84 14.51 11.46
N THR A 910 -32.54 13.88 12.42
CA THR A 910 -31.92 13.09 13.50
C THR A 910 -30.68 13.74 14.14
N SER A 911 -30.76 15.04 14.41
CA SER A 911 -29.59 15.83 14.86
C SER A 911 -29.96 16.75 16.01
N TYR A 912 -28.97 17.17 16.81
CA TYR A 912 -29.26 18.04 17.95
C TYR A 912 -28.20 19.09 18.29
N ALA A 913 -28.62 20.15 18.99
CA ALA A 913 -27.75 21.16 19.58
C ALA A 913 -27.89 21.24 21.10
N ALA A 914 -26.76 21.33 21.81
CA ALA A 914 -26.71 21.42 23.28
C ALA A 914 -25.84 22.59 23.80
N GLY A 915 -25.33 23.44 22.91
CA GLY A 915 -24.50 24.58 23.27
C GLY A 915 -25.30 25.87 23.57
N LYS A 916 -24.71 26.77 24.36
CA LYS A 916 -25.25 28.13 24.59
C LYS A 916 -25.27 28.91 23.27
N VAL A 917 -26.37 29.60 22.96
CA VAL A 917 -26.49 30.41 21.72
C VAL A 917 -26.66 31.88 22.07
N ALA A 918 -25.96 32.76 21.36
CA ALA A 918 -26.08 34.22 21.48
C ALA A 918 -26.03 34.89 20.10
N GLY A 919 -27.04 35.69 19.77
CA GLY A 919 -27.13 36.44 18.53
C GLY A 919 -28.10 37.62 18.64
N THR A 920 -28.10 38.50 17.65
CA THR A 920 -28.89 39.75 17.68
C THR A 920 -30.15 39.69 16.80
N VAL A 921 -30.09 38.98 15.67
CA VAL A 921 -31.17 38.87 14.67
C VAL A 921 -31.27 37.43 14.17
N GLU A 922 -32.49 36.91 13.99
CA GLU A 922 -32.73 35.54 13.47
C GLU A 922 -31.92 34.49 14.25
N THR A 923 -32.07 34.49 15.58
CA THR A 923 -31.33 33.59 16.48
C THR A 923 -32.23 32.48 16.98
N GLY A 924 -31.78 31.23 16.86
CA GLY A 924 -32.56 30.05 17.24
C GLY A 924 -31.72 29.00 17.98
N GLY A 925 -32.38 28.23 18.84
CA GLY A 925 -31.73 27.18 19.62
C GLY A 925 -31.12 26.06 18.77
N LEU A 926 -31.75 25.70 17.64
CA LEU A 926 -31.22 24.72 16.67
C LEU A 926 -30.79 25.39 15.36
N ILE A 927 -31.70 26.13 14.74
CA ILE A 927 -31.53 26.75 13.42
C ILE A 927 -31.79 28.24 13.54
N GLY A 928 -30.88 29.07 13.00
CA GLY A 928 -31.05 30.54 12.99
C GLY A 928 -32.10 31.00 11.98
N PHE A 929 -31.91 30.64 10.70
CA PHE A 929 -32.88 30.86 9.63
C PHE A 929 -33.09 29.59 8.81
N ASN A 930 -34.35 29.29 8.46
CA ASN A 930 -34.72 28.07 7.76
C ASN A 930 -35.58 28.37 6.52
N SER A 931 -35.11 27.95 5.36
CA SER A 931 -35.87 27.82 4.11
C SER A 931 -35.96 26.36 3.62
N GLY A 932 -35.27 25.43 4.30
CA GLY A 932 -35.29 24.00 4.06
C GLY A 932 -36.25 23.22 4.97
N SER A 933 -36.00 21.92 5.15
CA SER A 933 -36.78 21.01 5.99
C SER A 933 -36.01 20.56 7.22
N VAL A 934 -36.71 20.41 8.35
CA VAL A 934 -36.15 19.98 9.63
C VAL A 934 -37.06 18.92 10.22
N THR A 935 -36.53 17.72 10.46
CA THR A 935 -37.30 16.55 10.90
C THR A 935 -36.56 15.82 12.02
N SER A 936 -37.24 15.45 13.10
CA SER A 936 -36.65 14.67 14.21
C SER A 936 -35.34 15.25 14.76
N ALA A 937 -35.26 16.58 14.84
CA ALA A 937 -34.08 17.32 15.28
C ALA A 937 -34.40 18.22 16.48
N PHE A 938 -33.47 18.34 17.42
CA PHE A 938 -33.75 18.82 18.78
C PHE A 938 -32.75 19.86 19.27
N TRP A 939 -33.16 20.79 20.12
CA TRP A 939 -32.20 21.62 20.89
C TRP A 939 -32.52 21.63 22.37
N ASP A 940 -31.47 21.78 23.18
CA ASP A 940 -31.61 21.97 24.62
C ASP A 940 -32.01 23.41 24.95
N THR A 941 -33.25 23.61 25.39
CA THR A 941 -33.81 24.94 25.74
C THR A 941 -33.15 25.57 26.97
N THR A 942 -32.65 24.75 27.90
CA THR A 942 -32.05 25.23 29.16
C THR A 942 -30.59 25.61 28.93
N MET A 943 -29.83 24.77 28.24
CA MET A 943 -28.42 25.03 27.92
C MET A 943 -28.25 26.13 26.87
N SER A 944 -29.08 26.12 25.82
CA SER A 944 -29.01 27.16 24.77
C SER A 944 -29.39 28.54 25.28
N GLY A 945 -30.27 28.62 26.29
CA GLY A 945 -30.94 29.85 26.70
C GLY A 945 -32.01 30.32 25.70
N MET A 946 -32.38 29.50 24.71
CA MET A 946 -33.30 29.84 23.63
C MET A 946 -34.63 29.11 23.76
N ALA A 947 -35.71 29.89 23.85
CA ALA A 947 -37.08 29.37 23.88
C ALA A 947 -37.61 28.99 22.47
N GLN A 948 -37.00 29.48 21.40
CA GLN A 948 -37.47 29.31 20.02
C GLN A 948 -36.32 28.97 19.06
N SER A 949 -36.67 28.44 17.89
CA SER A 949 -35.78 28.10 16.79
C SER A 949 -36.55 28.17 15.47
N ALA A 950 -35.88 28.43 14.35
CA ALA A 950 -36.52 28.44 13.02
C ALA A 950 -37.00 27.05 12.55
N GLY A 951 -36.56 25.98 13.23
CA GLY A 951 -37.01 24.62 13.04
C GLY A 951 -36.54 23.69 14.15
N GLY A 952 -37.09 22.46 14.18
CA GLY A 952 -36.83 21.43 15.18
C GLY A 952 -37.76 21.49 16.39
N MET A 953 -37.43 20.72 17.44
CA MET A 953 -38.18 20.69 18.71
C MET A 953 -37.28 21.03 19.90
N GLY A 954 -37.73 21.98 20.73
CA GLY A 954 -37.01 22.38 21.94
C GLY A 954 -37.36 21.48 23.11
N VAL A 955 -36.33 21.00 23.81
CA VAL A 955 -36.46 20.04 24.92
C VAL A 955 -35.61 20.54 26.10
N PRO A 956 -36.04 20.44 27.36
CA PRO A 956 -35.20 20.76 28.52
C PRO A 956 -34.04 19.77 28.69
N THR A 957 -32.95 20.18 29.35
CA THR A 957 -31.75 19.33 29.56
C THR A 957 -32.06 17.95 30.12
N GLN A 958 -32.93 17.88 31.14
CA GLN A 958 -33.25 16.61 31.78
C GLN A 958 -33.90 15.62 30.79
N GLU A 959 -34.76 16.10 29.90
CA GLU A 959 -35.43 15.28 28.88
C GLU A 959 -34.51 14.97 27.69
N MET A 960 -33.56 15.86 27.35
CA MET A 960 -32.52 15.59 26.34
C MET A 960 -31.58 14.44 26.73
N MET A 961 -31.53 14.10 28.03
CA MET A 961 -30.76 12.97 28.57
C MET A 961 -31.61 11.71 28.76
N GLN A 962 -32.77 11.62 28.09
CA GLN A 962 -33.65 10.45 28.13
C GLN A 962 -33.81 9.85 26.74
N GLN A 963 -33.55 8.55 26.58
CA GLN A 963 -33.66 7.89 25.27
C GLN A 963 -35.08 7.96 24.70
N SER A 964 -36.09 7.89 25.59
CA SER A 964 -37.52 7.97 25.22
C SER A 964 -37.89 9.24 24.47
N THR A 965 -37.15 10.33 24.67
CA THR A 965 -37.39 11.61 24.00
C THR A 965 -37.15 11.54 22.49
N PHE A 966 -36.20 10.70 22.07
CA PHE A 966 -35.77 10.58 20.67
C PHE A 966 -36.50 9.43 19.94
N THR A 967 -36.94 8.41 20.67
CA THR A 967 -37.57 7.21 20.10
C THR A 967 -39.06 7.37 19.82
N ALA A 968 -39.73 8.41 20.34
CA ALA A 968 -41.15 8.65 20.16
C ALA A 968 -41.62 8.75 18.69
N GLY A 969 -40.71 9.02 17.74
CA GLY A 969 -40.97 9.06 16.29
C GLY A 969 -40.30 7.96 15.46
N GLY A 970 -39.59 7.00 16.09
CA GLY A 970 -38.91 5.88 15.42
C GLY A 970 -37.74 6.24 14.49
N ALA A 971 -37.37 7.52 14.38
CA ALA A 971 -36.34 7.97 13.44
C ALA A 971 -34.89 7.77 13.95
N TRP A 972 -34.69 7.69 15.28
CA TRP A 972 -33.38 7.56 15.89
C TRP A 972 -33.02 6.08 16.13
N ASN A 973 -31.84 5.66 15.66
CA ASN A 973 -31.33 4.30 15.84
C ASN A 973 -30.32 4.26 17.01
N PHE A 974 -30.75 3.77 18.17
CA PHE A 974 -29.91 3.57 19.37
C PHE A 974 -29.24 2.19 19.44
N ASP A 975 -29.57 1.30 18.51
CA ASP A 975 -29.01 -0.04 18.42
C ASP A 975 -27.62 0.02 17.76
N GLU A 976 -27.46 0.86 16.72
CA GLU A 976 -26.24 0.91 15.90
C GLU A 976 -25.55 2.28 15.90
N ILE A 977 -26.29 3.39 15.89
CA ILE A 977 -25.72 4.72 15.63
C ILE A 977 -25.46 5.49 16.93
N TRP A 978 -26.49 5.57 17.76
CA TRP A 978 -26.51 6.41 18.95
C TRP A 978 -26.38 5.58 20.24
N GLY A 979 -25.62 6.08 21.20
CA GLY A 979 -25.62 5.63 22.60
C GLY A 979 -26.14 6.76 23.48
N ILE A 980 -26.67 6.42 24.66
CA ILE A 980 -27.07 7.41 25.68
C ILE A 980 -27.01 6.77 27.06
N ASN A 981 -26.41 7.48 28.01
CA ASN A 981 -26.40 7.09 29.41
C ASN A 981 -27.54 7.83 30.11
N GLU A 982 -28.60 7.10 30.45
CA GLU A 982 -29.85 7.65 30.99
C GLU A 982 -29.62 8.63 32.16
N GLY A 983 -30.03 9.88 31.96
CA GLY A 983 -29.89 10.97 32.92
C GLY A 983 -28.46 11.49 33.13
N GLN A 984 -27.47 10.96 32.41
CA GLN A 984 -26.05 11.30 32.56
C GLN A 984 -25.43 11.92 31.30
N SER A 985 -25.90 11.55 30.11
CA SER A 985 -25.36 12.06 28.85
C SER A 985 -26.45 12.46 27.87
N TYR A 986 -26.11 13.35 26.94
CA TYR A 986 -26.84 13.48 25.67
C TYR A 986 -26.60 12.23 24.80
N PRO A 987 -27.39 12.02 23.72
CA PRO A 987 -27.06 11.01 22.72
C PRO A 987 -25.65 11.24 22.15
N TYR A 988 -24.80 10.22 22.15
CA TYR A 988 -23.46 10.28 21.54
C TYR A 988 -23.35 9.25 20.42
N LEU A 989 -22.48 9.52 19.45
CA LEU A 989 -22.27 8.61 18.33
C LEU A 989 -21.37 7.44 18.77
N ARG A 990 -21.79 6.21 18.53
CA ARG A 990 -21.04 5.00 18.94
C ARG A 990 -19.74 4.82 18.14
N ALA A 991 -19.76 5.16 16.86
CA ALA A 991 -18.64 4.93 15.93
C ALA A 991 -17.46 5.91 16.10
N ILE A 992 -17.61 7.00 16.86
CA ILE A 992 -16.56 8.02 17.03
C ILE A 992 -16.38 8.40 18.51
N PRO A 993 -15.18 8.87 18.94
CA PRO A 993 -14.86 9.00 20.35
C PRO A 993 -15.80 9.98 21.06
N SER A 994 -16.27 9.65 22.26
CA SER A 994 -17.01 10.57 23.14
C SER A 994 -16.55 10.38 24.59
N PRO A 995 -16.55 11.44 25.43
CA PRO A 995 -16.26 11.31 26.86
C PRO A 995 -17.26 10.40 27.61
N PHE A 996 -18.44 10.14 27.01
CA PHE A 996 -19.46 9.25 27.57
C PHE A 996 -19.52 7.88 26.90
N SER A 997 -18.70 7.65 25.86
CA SER A 997 -18.45 6.29 25.40
C SER A 997 -17.74 5.52 26.51
N PRO A 998 -18.07 4.24 26.75
CA PRO A 998 -17.37 3.41 27.73
C PRO A 998 -15.86 3.44 27.42
N ARG A 999 -15.07 3.93 28.38
CA ARG A 999 -13.60 3.93 28.31
C ARG A 999 -13.07 2.84 29.23
N LEU A 1000 -12.38 1.88 28.65
CA LEU A 1000 -11.57 0.94 29.40
C LEU A 1000 -10.35 1.66 29.98
N THR A 1001 -10.16 1.58 31.29
CA THR A 1001 -8.97 2.11 31.97
C THR A 1001 -8.14 0.95 32.48
N ILE A 1002 -6.87 0.86 32.08
CA ILE A 1002 -5.94 -0.13 32.63
C ILE A 1002 -5.58 0.30 34.06
N VAL A 1003 -5.80 -0.59 35.03
CA VAL A 1003 -5.63 -0.31 36.46
C VAL A 1003 -4.39 -1.00 37.02
N ALA A 1004 -3.95 -2.11 36.42
CA ALA A 1004 -2.70 -2.78 36.78
C ALA A 1004 -2.17 -3.65 35.64
N VAL A 1005 -0.85 -3.73 35.53
CA VAL A 1005 -0.13 -4.71 34.69
C VAL A 1005 0.84 -5.46 35.61
N SER A 1006 0.69 -6.78 35.74
CA SER A 1006 1.52 -7.59 36.66
C SER A 1006 1.99 -8.90 36.02
N PRO A 1007 3.26 -9.31 36.19
CA PRO A 1007 3.79 -10.52 35.56
C PRO A 1007 3.24 -11.80 36.21
N LEU A 1008 2.82 -12.77 35.40
CA LEU A 1008 2.20 -14.03 35.85
C LEU A 1008 3.20 -15.03 36.46
N ARG A 1009 4.53 -14.82 36.31
CA ARG A 1009 5.63 -15.52 37.01
C ARG A 1009 6.84 -14.60 37.23
N GLN A 1010 7.66 -14.90 38.24
CA GLN A 1010 8.91 -14.16 38.52
C GLN A 1010 9.97 -14.39 37.42
N VAL A 1011 10.49 -13.28 36.89
CA VAL A 1011 11.48 -13.21 35.80
C VAL A 1011 12.86 -13.63 36.29
N LYS A 1012 13.51 -14.58 35.60
CA LYS A 1012 14.78 -15.18 36.04
C LYS A 1012 15.97 -14.86 35.13
N ALA A 1013 15.79 -14.37 33.89
CA ALA A 1013 16.86 -13.87 33.01
C ALA A 1013 16.36 -12.81 31.99
N PRO A 1014 17.26 -11.99 31.38
CA PRO A 1014 16.89 -11.04 30.32
C PRO A 1014 16.59 -11.77 28.99
N GLY A 1015 15.45 -11.49 28.37
CA GLY A 1015 14.96 -12.16 27.15
C GLY A 1015 13.86 -13.20 27.37
N ASP A 1016 13.52 -13.50 28.63
CA ASP A 1016 12.30 -14.25 28.94
C ASP A 1016 11.06 -13.44 28.53
N TYR A 1017 10.21 -14.02 27.68
CA TYR A 1017 8.87 -13.48 27.43
C TYR A 1017 8.00 -13.71 28.67
N VAL A 1018 7.63 -12.62 29.34
CA VAL A 1018 6.83 -12.66 30.57
C VAL A 1018 5.38 -12.40 30.20
N ASP A 1019 4.48 -13.35 30.46
CA ASP A 1019 3.05 -13.11 30.32
C ASP A 1019 2.59 -12.13 31.40
N PHE A 1020 1.93 -11.04 31.01
CA PHE A 1020 1.39 -10.05 31.93
C PHE A 1020 -0.12 -10.24 32.11
N LYS A 1021 -0.59 -10.14 33.36
CA LYS A 1021 -1.98 -9.92 33.71
C LYS A 1021 -2.27 -8.43 33.60
N VAL A 1022 -3.14 -8.04 32.68
CA VAL A 1022 -3.66 -6.68 32.57
C VAL A 1022 -5.03 -6.64 33.22
N GLU A 1023 -5.18 -5.82 34.25
CA GLU A 1023 -6.45 -5.54 34.90
C GLU A 1023 -7.01 -4.24 34.33
N VAL A 1024 -8.26 -4.27 33.87
CA VAL A 1024 -8.94 -3.14 33.24
C VAL A 1024 -10.26 -2.93 33.96
N THR A 1025 -10.62 -1.68 34.23
CA THR A 1025 -11.94 -1.31 34.78
C THR A 1025 -12.68 -0.41 33.81
N GLU A 1026 -13.99 -0.65 33.66
CA GLU A 1026 -14.92 0.37 33.19
C GLU A 1026 -15.18 1.37 34.32
N SER A 1027 -15.55 2.60 33.97
CA SER A 1027 -15.81 3.70 34.91
C SER A 1027 -17.07 3.52 35.80
N ALA A 1028 -17.48 2.28 36.11
CA ALA A 1028 -18.58 1.97 37.03
C ALA A 1028 -18.50 0.58 37.71
N GLY A 1029 -17.35 0.18 38.28
CA GLY A 1029 -17.29 -0.76 39.41
C GLY A 1029 -17.42 -2.28 39.15
N GLU A 1030 -16.57 -3.04 39.88
CA GLU A 1030 -16.38 -4.50 39.98
C GLU A 1030 -15.60 -5.22 38.84
N PRO A 1031 -14.55 -6.02 39.16
CA PRO A 1031 -13.67 -6.65 38.16
C PRO A 1031 -14.07 -8.10 37.86
N ALA A 1032 -14.29 -8.47 36.59
CA ALA A 1032 -14.47 -9.88 36.23
C ALA A 1032 -14.18 -10.20 34.75
N TYR A 1033 -12.91 -10.30 34.32
CA TYR A 1033 -12.59 -10.82 32.97
C TYR A 1033 -11.33 -11.72 32.94
N GLN A 1034 -11.38 -12.83 32.20
CA GLN A 1034 -10.26 -13.76 31.90
C GLN A 1034 -9.89 -13.70 30.41
N TRP A 1035 -8.60 -13.74 30.08
CA TRP A 1035 -8.05 -13.50 28.74
C TRP A 1035 -7.27 -14.72 28.19
N LYS A 1036 -7.26 -14.93 26.87
CA LYS A 1036 -6.47 -15.97 26.17
C LYS A 1036 -5.68 -15.40 24.98
N ARG A 1037 -4.52 -16.00 24.69
CA ARG A 1037 -3.51 -15.53 23.71
C ARG A 1037 -3.85 -15.96 22.27
N ARG A 1038 -3.71 -15.03 21.30
CA ARG A 1038 -3.92 -15.31 19.86
C ARG A 1038 -2.64 -15.48 19.04
N ASN A 1039 -1.54 -14.75 19.28
CA ASN A 1039 -0.26 -14.89 18.54
C ASN A 1039 0.99 -14.39 19.29
N ALA A 1040 2.19 -14.60 18.73
CA ALA A 1040 3.48 -14.33 19.38
C ALA A 1040 3.90 -12.85 19.44
N ASN A 1041 3.43 -11.98 18.54
CA ASN A 1041 4.05 -10.65 18.36
C ASN A 1041 3.12 -9.42 18.20
N LYS A 1042 1.83 -9.45 18.56
CA LYS A 1042 1.00 -8.24 18.86
C LYS A 1042 -0.46 -8.67 19.20
N ALA A 1043 -1.02 -8.05 20.25
CA ALA A 1043 -2.40 -8.12 20.76
C ALA A 1043 -2.84 -9.31 21.68
N PHE A 1044 -3.51 -8.95 22.79
CA PHE A 1044 -4.37 -9.81 23.63
C PHE A 1044 -5.85 -9.54 23.27
N GLU A 1045 -6.73 -10.55 23.28
CA GLU A 1045 -8.15 -10.42 22.90
C GLU A 1045 -9.08 -10.93 24.03
N TYR A 1046 -10.20 -10.23 24.25
CA TYR A 1046 -11.29 -10.61 25.16
C TYR A 1046 -12.40 -11.32 24.39
N ILE A 1047 -12.97 -12.38 24.97
CA ILE A 1047 -14.17 -13.07 24.46
C ILE A 1047 -15.31 -12.82 25.46
N PRO A 1048 -16.30 -11.95 25.16
CA PRO A 1048 -17.50 -11.83 25.97
C PRO A 1048 -18.48 -12.97 25.72
N ASP A 1049 -19.31 -13.25 26.72
CA ASP A 1049 -20.58 -13.94 26.50
C ASP A 1049 -21.49 -13.06 25.62
N ALA A 1050 -21.67 -13.51 24.38
CA ALA A 1050 -22.74 -13.24 23.43
C ALA A 1050 -23.07 -11.82 22.92
N ASN A 1051 -22.74 -10.66 23.53
CA ASN A 1051 -23.17 -9.33 22.97
C ASN A 1051 -22.35 -8.08 23.43
N GLY A 1052 -21.01 -8.12 23.51
CA GLY A 1052 -20.18 -6.97 23.95
C GLY A 1052 -19.16 -6.45 22.90
N PRO A 1053 -18.66 -5.20 23.03
CA PRO A 1053 -17.62 -4.63 22.16
C PRO A 1053 -16.25 -5.33 22.30
N ILE A 1054 -15.45 -5.31 21.24
CA ILE A 1054 -14.10 -5.91 21.15
C ILE A 1054 -13.06 -4.81 21.39
N TYR A 1055 -11.97 -5.09 22.11
CA TYR A 1055 -10.90 -4.13 22.42
C TYR A 1055 -9.52 -4.73 22.16
N SER A 1056 -8.54 -3.89 21.77
CA SER A 1056 -7.13 -4.29 21.62
C SER A 1056 -6.20 -3.41 22.48
N ILE A 1057 -5.07 -3.99 22.91
CA ILE A 1057 -4.03 -3.29 23.68
C ILE A 1057 -2.73 -3.35 22.87
N ASN A 1058 -2.16 -2.17 22.55
CA ASN A 1058 -0.89 -2.03 21.85
C ASN A 1058 0.19 -1.45 22.79
N PHE A 1059 1.40 -2.01 22.69
CA PHE A 1059 2.60 -1.47 23.35
C PHE A 1059 3.46 -0.75 22.30
N ILE A 1060 3.79 0.52 22.55
CA ILE A 1060 4.73 1.31 21.75
C ILE A 1060 6.03 1.42 22.53
N GLN A 1061 7.17 1.17 21.88
CA GLN A 1061 8.50 1.40 22.44
C GLN A 1061 9.03 2.74 21.92
N GLU A 1062 9.34 3.69 22.80
CA GLU A 1062 10.17 4.86 22.47
C GLU A 1062 11.65 4.59 22.81
N GLU A 1063 12.54 5.23 22.06
CA GLU A 1063 14.00 5.02 22.08
C GLU A 1063 14.74 5.67 23.27
N HIS A 1064 14.07 6.18 24.30
CA HIS A 1064 14.76 6.69 25.49
C HIS A 1064 14.10 6.26 26.81
N GLU A 1065 14.91 5.59 27.65
CA GLU A 1065 14.70 5.29 29.07
C GLU A 1065 13.35 4.66 29.48
N GLY A 1066 13.17 3.37 29.17
CA GLY A 1066 12.59 2.39 30.10
C GLY A 1066 11.12 2.47 30.52
N ASP A 1067 10.34 3.48 30.14
CA ASP A 1067 8.91 3.59 30.47
C ASP A 1067 8.02 3.20 29.27
N TYR A 1068 7.07 2.29 29.50
CA TYR A 1068 6.08 1.87 28.50
C TYR A 1068 4.81 2.74 28.61
N ILE A 1069 4.38 3.38 27.51
CA ILE A 1069 3.05 3.97 27.41
C ILE A 1069 2.13 2.94 26.74
N CYS A 1070 0.98 2.69 27.36
CA CYS A 1070 -0.03 1.75 26.86
C CYS A 1070 -1.16 2.52 26.16
N ASP A 1071 -1.49 2.13 24.93
CA ASP A 1071 -2.65 2.65 24.19
C ASP A 1071 -3.75 1.57 24.13
N VAL A 1072 -4.99 1.96 24.43
CA VAL A 1072 -6.18 1.08 24.44
C VAL A 1072 -7.13 1.60 23.37
N SER A 1073 -7.29 0.83 22.29
CA SER A 1073 -8.17 1.18 21.18
C SER A 1073 -9.38 0.23 21.11
N ASP A 1074 -10.56 0.83 20.90
CA ASP A 1074 -11.84 0.17 20.71
C ASP A 1074 -11.93 -0.41 19.29
N MET A 1075 -12.04 -1.73 19.17
CA MET A 1075 -12.12 -2.45 17.89
C MET A 1075 -13.55 -2.46 17.30
N THR A 1076 -14.54 -1.82 17.95
CA THR A 1076 -15.84 -1.60 17.30
C THR A 1076 -15.84 -0.48 16.26
N LYS A 1077 -14.71 0.20 16.08
CA LYS A 1077 -14.45 1.06 14.92
C LYS A 1077 -13.85 0.23 13.79
N THR A 1078 -14.75 -0.41 13.07
CA THR A 1078 -14.62 -0.92 11.69
C THR A 1078 -13.20 -1.17 11.15
N VAL A 1079 -12.75 -2.41 11.31
CA VAL A 1079 -12.24 -3.20 10.18
C VAL A 1079 -13.27 -3.10 9.05
N SER A 1080 -12.83 -2.73 7.85
CA SER A 1080 -13.65 -2.73 6.64
C SER A 1080 -14.21 -4.14 6.38
N SER A 1081 -15.47 -4.35 6.78
CA SER A 1081 -16.39 -5.43 6.39
C SER A 1081 -15.86 -6.89 6.43
N PRO A 1082 -16.09 -7.64 7.51
CA PRO A 1082 -16.45 -9.05 7.40
C PRO A 1082 -17.96 -9.17 7.18
N VAL A 1083 -18.33 -9.90 6.13
CA VAL A 1083 -19.71 -10.35 5.90
C VAL A 1083 -20.14 -11.22 7.09
N PHE A 1084 -20.91 -10.69 8.03
CA PHE A 1084 -21.62 -11.49 9.00
C PHE A 1084 -22.76 -12.24 8.30
N ARG A 1085 -22.53 -13.51 7.92
CA ARG A 1085 -23.63 -14.46 7.72
C ARG A 1085 -24.07 -14.97 9.08
N LEU A 1086 -25.25 -14.52 9.51
CA LEU A 1086 -25.97 -15.04 10.65
C LEU A 1086 -26.30 -16.53 10.38
N VAL A 1087 -25.57 -17.46 10.99
CA VAL A 1087 -25.94 -18.88 11.00
C VAL A 1087 -27.09 -19.04 11.99
N LEU A 1088 -28.32 -18.92 11.50
CA LEU A 1088 -29.50 -19.41 12.24
C LEU A 1088 -29.51 -20.93 12.15
N SER A 1089 -29.07 -21.59 13.21
CA SER A 1089 -29.28 -23.02 13.40
C SER A 1089 -30.77 -23.29 13.58
N THR A 1090 -31.48 -23.75 12.54
CA THR A 1090 -32.69 -24.55 12.72
C THR A 1090 -32.80 -25.62 11.64
N SER A 1091 -32.65 -26.87 12.08
CA SER A 1091 -33.04 -28.08 11.39
C SER A 1091 -34.53 -28.05 10.98
N MET A 1092 -34.88 -28.15 9.69
CA MET A 1092 -36.10 -28.82 9.19
C MET A 1092 -36.10 -28.99 7.62
N PRO A 1093 -36.85 -29.99 7.07
CA PRO A 1093 -36.52 -30.67 5.81
C PRO A 1093 -37.10 -30.11 4.49
N LEU A 1094 -36.46 -30.56 3.41
CA LEU A 1094 -36.36 -30.02 2.03
C LEU A 1094 -37.62 -30.01 1.12
N SER A 1095 -38.86 -30.03 1.61
CA SER A 1095 -40.03 -30.26 0.72
C SER A 1095 -41.02 -29.10 0.54
N LEU A 1096 -40.65 -27.83 0.79
CA LEU A 1096 -41.58 -26.70 0.66
C LEU A 1096 -41.00 -25.40 0.06
N LEU A 1097 -39.81 -25.44 -0.54
CA LEU A 1097 -39.13 -24.25 -1.10
C LEU A 1097 -39.41 -23.97 -2.59
N SER A 1098 -40.27 -24.75 -3.25
CA SER A 1098 -40.57 -24.57 -4.67
C SER A 1098 -41.69 -23.58 -4.99
N TRP A 1099 -42.31 -22.94 -3.99
CA TRP A 1099 -43.41 -21.97 -4.20
C TRP A 1099 -43.08 -20.52 -3.81
N LEU A 1100 -41.94 -20.24 -3.16
CA LEU A 1100 -41.55 -18.87 -2.79
C LEU A 1100 -40.68 -18.18 -3.86
N ALA A 1101 -39.94 -18.94 -4.66
CA ALA A 1101 -39.07 -18.40 -5.72
C ALA A 1101 -39.85 -17.78 -6.89
N ALA A 1102 -41.09 -18.20 -7.12
CA ALA A 1102 -41.93 -17.69 -8.20
C ALA A 1102 -42.65 -16.36 -7.88
N ALA A 1103 -42.71 -15.96 -6.60
CA ALA A 1103 -43.41 -14.73 -6.17
C ALA A 1103 -42.52 -13.48 -6.18
N ILE A 1104 -41.19 -13.64 -6.13
CA ILE A 1104 -40.24 -12.51 -6.05
C ILE A 1104 -39.80 -12.04 -7.45
N ALA A 1105 -39.85 -12.90 -8.47
CA ALA A 1105 -39.46 -12.55 -9.84
C ALA A 1105 -40.45 -11.65 -10.61
N VAL A 1106 -41.67 -11.43 -10.10
CA VAL A 1106 -42.73 -10.67 -10.80
C VAL A 1106 -42.94 -9.25 -10.24
N ALA A 1107 -42.26 -8.88 -9.14
CA ALA A 1107 -42.59 -7.66 -8.39
C ALA A 1107 -41.68 -6.43 -8.61
N LEU A 1108 -40.60 -6.49 -9.42
CA LEU A 1108 -39.62 -5.39 -9.46
C LEU A 1108 -39.24 -4.83 -10.84
N ILE A 1109 -40.06 -5.00 -11.89
CA ILE A 1109 -39.95 -4.21 -13.13
C ILE A 1109 -41.32 -3.70 -13.59
N PHE A 1110 -41.78 -2.60 -12.99
CA PHE A 1110 -42.67 -1.60 -13.59
C PHE A 1110 -42.72 -0.36 -12.69
N PRO A 1111 -42.26 0.83 -13.12
CA PRO A 1111 -42.70 2.06 -12.49
C PRO A 1111 -43.87 2.63 -13.30
N LYS A 1112 -45.09 2.51 -12.75
CA LYS A 1112 -46.19 3.40 -13.14
C LYS A 1112 -46.88 3.90 -11.89
N ARG A 1113 -46.88 5.23 -11.71
CA ARG A 1113 -48.13 6.00 -11.63
C ARG A 1113 -47.89 7.50 -11.77
N LEU A 1114 -48.27 8.01 -12.94
CA LEU A 1114 -48.93 9.31 -13.08
C LEU A 1114 -50.45 9.02 -13.07
N ARG A 1115 -51.18 9.61 -12.12
CA ARG A 1115 -52.65 9.62 -12.08
C ARG A 1115 -53.16 10.69 -13.05
N ARG A 1116 -54.14 10.35 -13.90
CA ARG A 1116 -55.23 11.27 -14.26
C ARG A 1116 -56.49 10.52 -14.66
N GLN A 1117 -57.60 11.09 -14.21
CA GLN A 1117 -58.99 10.71 -14.44
C GLN A 1117 -59.33 10.55 -15.93
N THR A 1118 -60.17 9.55 -16.25
CA THR A 1118 -61.52 9.71 -16.83
C THR A 1118 -62.18 8.32 -16.86
N ASP A 1119 -63.41 8.28 -16.36
CA ASP A 1119 -64.39 7.18 -16.20
C ASP A 1119 -64.07 6.02 -15.24
#